data_AF-A0A7K5WMY3-F1
#
_entry.id   AF-A0A7K5WMY3-F1
#
_cell.length_a   1.000
_cell.length_b   1.000
_cell.length_c   1.000
_cell.angle_alpha   90.00
_cell.angle_beta   90.00
_cell.angle_gamma   90.00
#
_symmetry.space_group_name_H-M   'P 1'
#
loop_
_entity.id
_entity.type
_entity.pdbx_description
1 polymer ?
#
loop_
_entity_poly.entity_id
_entity_poly.type
_entity_poly.pdbx_seq_one_letter_code
_entity_poly.pdbx_strand_id
1 'polypeptide(L)'
;SYFLRHARSRNYVSESEVCKLESVPLDFGDYHPLKPITVTESKTKKMNRKGSTSSTSSSSSSSLMDPLSSVLDGTDPLSLFAAAADPVTTAPPMDGARRKRDKDESSAVGSDFEPWSSKRGEILARYTTTEKLSINLYMGSEKGKATTTGSAVSEKVRTRLEELDDLEEGSQKELLNLTQQDYMNRIEELNQSLKDAWSSDQKVKALKIVIQCSKLLSDTTVIQFYPSKFVLITDILDTFGKLVYERILSMCVDNRVSLPDNFSPESVNDTAKETCLNWFFKIASIRELIPRFYVEAAILKCNKFLSKTGISECLPRLTSMIRGIGDPLVAVYARAYLCRVGMEVAPQLKESLNKNFFDFLLTFKQIHGDTVQNQLVVQSVEIPLYLTLYSPAIDWILQCIAYHAPDVLLTEMMERCKKLGNNALLLNSVMSAFRAEFIAARSMDFIGMIKECDESGFPKHLLFRSLGLNLALADPPENDRLQILNEAWKVITKLKNPQDYINCAEVWVEYTCRHFTKREVNTVLADVIKHMTPDRAFEDAYPQLQSIIQKVITYIYDFALLFSVEKFLPFLDMFQKESVRVEVCKCIMESFIKHQQESTKDPVILNALLHICKTMHDSVNALTLEDEKRMLAALINGFIKMVSFGRDFEQQLSFYVEARSMFCNLEPVLVQLIHVSHSLS
;
A
#
# COMPACT_ATOMS: atom_id res chain seq x y z
N SER A 1 4.53 -25.28 32.21
CA SER A 1 5.15 -24.71 33.40
C SER A 1 5.06 -23.20 33.33
N TYR A 2 4.20 -22.58 34.13
CA TYR A 2 3.94 -21.14 34.11
C TYR A 2 5.13 -20.38 34.70
N PHE A 3 5.93 -19.71 33.87
CA PHE A 3 6.93 -18.74 34.33
C PHE A 3 6.25 -17.37 34.47
N LEU A 4 6.02 -16.93 35.71
CA LEU A 4 5.68 -15.53 36.02
C LEU A 4 6.86 -14.62 35.60
N ARG A 5 6.75 -13.99 34.45
CA ARG A 5 7.71 -12.97 33.99
C ARG A 5 7.44 -11.67 34.76
N HIS A 6 8.35 -11.31 35.65
CA HIS A 6 8.32 -10.03 36.35
C HIS A 6 8.97 -8.94 35.46
N ALA A 7 8.43 -7.72 35.51
CA ALA A 7 9.05 -6.56 34.88
C ALA A 7 10.49 -6.37 35.41
N ARG A 8 11.47 -6.25 34.51
CA ARG A 8 12.89 -6.05 34.89
C ARG A 8 13.11 -4.59 35.30
N SER A 9 13.84 -4.37 36.41
CA SER A 9 14.20 -3.02 36.84
C SER A 9 15.26 -2.41 35.92
N ARG A 10 15.10 -1.12 35.62
CA ARG A 10 15.91 -0.39 34.65
C ARG A 10 17.13 0.27 35.30
N ASN A 11 18.32 0.13 34.71
CA ASN A 11 19.52 0.84 35.15
C ASN A 11 19.87 1.95 34.15
N TYR A 12 19.41 3.16 34.45
CA TYR A 12 19.58 4.35 33.62
C TYR A 12 21.05 4.75 33.40
N VAL A 13 21.95 4.37 34.32
CA VAL A 13 23.36 4.73 34.23
C VAL A 13 24.05 3.91 33.14
N SER A 14 23.84 2.60 33.13
CA SER A 14 24.44 1.71 32.13
C SER A 14 23.89 1.96 30.72
N GLU A 15 22.60 2.28 30.58
CA GLU A 15 22.02 2.59 29.27
C GLU A 15 22.55 3.90 28.67
N SER A 16 22.79 4.91 29.53
CA SER A 16 23.37 6.19 29.12
C SER A 16 24.81 6.04 28.62
N GLU A 17 25.61 5.19 29.27
CA GLU A 17 27.00 4.94 28.88
C GLU A 17 27.13 4.22 27.53
N VAL A 18 26.21 3.29 27.22
CA VAL A 18 26.17 2.57 25.93
C VAL A 18 25.70 3.47 24.77
N CYS A 19 24.98 4.56 25.06
CA CYS A 19 24.47 5.49 24.07
C CYS A 19 25.34 6.74 23.84
N LYS A 20 26.48 6.86 24.53
CA LYS A 20 27.43 7.97 24.29
C LYS A 20 28.14 7.77 22.95
N LEU A 21 27.77 8.59 21.96
CA LEU A 21 28.57 8.80 20.77
C LEU A 21 29.87 9.54 21.13
N GLU A 22 30.96 9.16 20.45
CA GLU A 22 32.30 9.72 20.64
C GLU A 22 32.27 11.26 20.50
N SER A 23 32.72 11.96 21.53
CA SER A 23 32.70 13.43 21.56
C SER A 23 33.78 13.99 20.64
N VAL A 24 33.38 14.48 19.47
CA VAL A 24 34.26 15.32 18.62
C VAL A 24 34.27 16.73 19.22
N PRO A 25 35.44 17.33 19.53
CA PRO A 25 35.51 18.71 20.00
C PRO A 25 35.05 19.65 18.88
N LEU A 26 34.00 20.43 19.13
CA LEU A 26 33.61 21.54 18.26
C LEU A 26 34.29 22.81 18.75
N ASP A 27 35.13 23.40 17.89
CA ASP A 27 35.72 24.72 18.12
C ASP A 27 34.61 25.78 18.08
N PHE A 28 34.46 26.55 19.16
CA PHE A 28 33.42 27.55 19.30
C PHE A 28 33.76 28.80 18.47
N GLY A 29 33.26 28.85 17.24
CA GLY A 29 33.17 30.08 16.47
C GLY A 29 32.10 31.01 17.06
N ASP A 30 32.49 32.24 17.38
CA ASP A 30 31.62 33.30 17.88
C ASP A 30 30.50 33.61 16.88
N TYR A 31 29.31 33.03 17.04
CA TYR A 31 27.98 33.63 16.76
C TYR A 31 26.88 32.61 17.09
N HIS A 32 26.15 32.82 18.20
CA HIS A 32 24.98 32.02 18.57
C HIS A 32 23.72 32.91 18.62
N PRO A 33 22.60 32.52 18.00
CA PRO A 33 21.41 33.37 17.78
C PRO A 33 20.53 33.62 19.02
N LEU A 34 21.02 33.35 20.23
CA LEU A 34 20.29 33.55 21.49
C LEU A 34 21.16 34.24 22.54
N LYS A 35 21.77 35.39 22.19
CA LYS A 35 22.31 36.29 23.22
C LYS A 35 21.18 37.18 23.79
N PRO A 36 21.02 37.28 25.12
CA PRO A 36 20.03 38.15 25.73
C PRO A 36 20.37 39.62 25.45
N ILE A 37 19.42 40.37 24.89
CA ILE A 37 19.54 41.79 24.58
C ILE A 37 19.59 42.58 25.89
N THR A 38 20.74 43.19 26.19
CA THR A 38 20.88 44.18 27.26
C THR A 38 20.82 45.57 26.64
N VAL A 39 19.72 46.29 26.90
CA VAL A 39 19.51 47.66 26.45
C VAL A 39 20.35 48.60 27.31
N THR A 40 21.25 49.36 26.69
CA THR A 40 21.87 50.54 27.31
C THR A 40 21.62 51.78 26.45
N GLU A 41 20.92 52.75 27.04
CA GLU A 41 20.70 54.07 26.48
C GLU A 41 22.04 54.81 26.29
N SER A 42 22.19 55.51 25.17
CA SER A 42 23.13 56.64 25.12
C SER A 42 22.63 57.75 24.18
N LYS A 43 22.53 58.94 24.75
CA LYS A 43 22.05 60.19 24.15
C LYS A 43 23.11 60.84 23.24
N THR A 44 22.65 61.21 22.05
CA THR A 44 22.98 62.42 21.23
C THR A 44 24.37 63.07 21.25
N LYS A 45 24.99 63.24 20.05
CA LYS A 45 25.37 64.57 19.51
C LYS A 45 25.74 64.58 18.00
N LYS A 46 25.35 65.68 17.34
CA LYS A 46 25.57 66.09 15.93
C LYS A 46 27.05 66.42 15.58
N MET A 47 27.44 66.24 14.30
CA MET A 47 27.72 67.30 13.30
C MET A 47 28.95 67.06 12.38
N ASN A 48 28.74 67.23 11.05
CA ASN A 48 29.65 67.66 9.94
C ASN A 48 30.99 66.90 9.71
N ARG A 49 31.48 66.58 8.50
CA ARG A 49 31.58 67.32 7.21
C ARG A 49 32.39 66.46 6.19
N LYS A 50 32.11 66.59 4.87
CA LYS A 50 32.98 66.50 3.64
C LYS A 50 34.16 65.49 3.60
N GLY A 51 34.46 64.74 2.53
CA GLY A 51 34.13 64.75 1.11
C GLY A 51 35.24 64.03 0.31
N SER A 52 35.11 63.98 -1.03
CA SER A 52 36.10 63.53 -2.07
C SER A 52 35.96 62.05 -2.50
N THR A 53 35.41 61.66 -3.66
CA THR A 53 35.76 61.83 -5.11
C THR A 53 36.76 60.81 -5.67
N SER A 54 36.33 60.07 -6.71
CA SER A 54 37.03 59.68 -7.97
C SER A 54 36.44 58.34 -8.51
N SER A 55 35.61 58.38 -9.57
CA SER A 55 35.92 58.10 -11.01
C SER A 55 36.16 56.61 -11.29
N THR A 56 35.47 55.92 -12.21
CA THR A 56 35.41 56.09 -13.69
C THR A 56 34.21 55.26 -14.24
N SER A 57 33.27 55.80 -15.04
CA SER A 57 33.17 55.73 -16.53
C SER A 57 33.52 54.37 -17.15
N SER A 58 32.73 53.72 -18.03
CA SER A 58 32.03 54.28 -19.19
C SER A 58 31.01 53.31 -19.87
N SER A 59 29.93 53.92 -20.39
CA SER A 59 29.23 53.70 -21.70
C SER A 59 28.72 52.30 -22.11
N SER A 60 27.55 52.09 -22.74
CA SER A 60 26.66 52.94 -23.57
C SER A 60 25.39 52.10 -23.87
N SER A 61 24.17 52.56 -23.55
CA SER A 61 23.20 53.31 -24.41
C SER A 61 22.57 52.46 -25.52
N SER A 62 21.30 52.53 -25.92
CA SER A 62 20.08 53.24 -25.53
C SER A 62 19.12 53.01 -26.72
N SER A 63 17.82 52.79 -26.50
CA SER A 63 16.77 53.52 -27.25
C SER A 63 15.38 52.98 -26.91
N LEU A 64 14.55 53.91 -26.46
CA LEU A 64 13.10 53.86 -26.35
C LEU A 64 12.48 53.64 -27.74
N MET A 65 11.37 52.90 -27.85
CA MET A 65 10.08 53.39 -28.39
C MET A 65 9.02 52.27 -28.48
N ASP A 66 7.78 52.72 -28.31
CA ASP A 66 6.48 52.07 -28.11
C ASP A 66 5.78 51.75 -29.46
N PRO A 67 4.44 51.59 -29.53
CA PRO A 67 3.61 50.38 -29.55
C PRO A 67 3.05 50.01 -30.96
N LEU A 68 2.25 48.93 -31.03
CA LEU A 68 1.22 48.70 -32.06
C LEU A 68 1.67 48.84 -33.52
N SER A 69 2.30 47.79 -34.06
CA SER A 69 2.41 47.60 -35.51
C SER A 69 2.47 46.12 -35.82
N SER A 70 1.40 45.62 -36.47
CA SER A 70 1.20 44.33 -37.16
C SER A 70 -0.08 43.57 -36.82
N VAL A 71 -1.12 44.24 -36.30
CA VAL A 71 -2.50 43.86 -36.66
C VAL A 71 -2.69 44.21 -38.14
N LEU A 72 -2.39 43.26 -39.02
CA LEU A 72 -2.88 43.11 -40.40
C LEU A 72 -1.99 42.08 -41.11
N ASP A 73 -2.27 40.80 -40.86
CA ASP A 73 -2.30 39.87 -41.98
C ASP A 73 -3.33 38.78 -41.68
N GLY A 74 -4.43 38.86 -42.42
CA GLY A 74 -5.57 37.97 -42.27
C GLY A 74 -5.28 36.62 -42.89
N THR A 75 -5.53 35.56 -42.13
CA THR A 75 -5.81 34.23 -42.68
C THR A 75 -6.79 33.51 -41.76
N ASP A 76 -7.86 33.01 -42.37
CA ASP A 76 -9.10 32.48 -41.79
C ASP A 76 -8.88 31.11 -41.08
N PRO A 77 -9.45 30.84 -39.88
CA PRO A 77 -9.13 29.64 -39.09
C PRO A 77 -9.70 28.31 -39.60
N LEU A 78 -10.35 28.26 -40.77
CA LEU A 78 -10.98 27.03 -41.30
C LEU A 78 -10.11 26.21 -42.26
N SER A 79 -8.94 26.71 -42.68
CA SER A 79 -8.07 26.00 -43.63
C SER A 79 -7.08 25.00 -43.00
N LEU A 80 -7.04 24.88 -41.68
CA LEU A 80 -6.13 23.95 -40.97
C LEU A 80 -6.74 22.56 -40.68
N PHE A 81 -8.05 22.38 -40.89
CA PHE A 81 -8.74 21.11 -40.57
C PHE A 81 -8.93 20.16 -41.76
N ALA A 82 -8.58 20.58 -42.98
CA ALA A 82 -8.94 19.87 -44.22
C ALA A 82 -7.76 19.22 -44.98
N ALA A 83 -6.53 19.25 -44.43
CA ALA A 83 -5.36 18.70 -45.11
C ALA A 83 -4.59 17.71 -44.22
N ALA A 84 -5.07 16.45 -44.21
CA ALA A 84 -4.26 15.22 -44.33
C ALA A 84 -4.98 14.04 -43.67
N ALA A 85 -5.83 13.36 -44.46
CA ALA A 85 -6.10 11.95 -44.30
C ALA A 85 -5.05 11.17 -45.11
N ASP A 86 -4.53 10.11 -44.50
CA ASP A 86 -3.51 9.10 -44.88
C ASP A 86 -3.50 8.60 -46.35
N PRO A 87 -2.36 8.06 -46.91
CA PRO A 87 -1.83 6.74 -46.50
C PRO A 87 -0.30 6.44 -46.58
N VAL A 88 0.07 5.45 -45.75
CA VAL A 88 1.25 4.55 -45.67
C VAL A 88 2.26 4.53 -46.83
N THR A 89 3.55 4.76 -46.51
CA THR A 89 4.72 4.04 -47.08
C THR A 89 5.98 4.21 -46.20
N THR A 90 6.88 3.24 -46.34
CA THR A 90 8.03 2.82 -45.50
C THR A 90 9.28 3.72 -45.48
N ALA A 91 10.02 3.66 -44.35
CA ALA A 91 11.46 3.95 -44.09
C ALA A 91 11.79 5.18 -43.19
N PRO A 92 12.88 5.14 -42.38
CA PRO A 92 12.94 5.72 -41.03
C PRO A 92 13.52 7.14 -40.99
N PRO A 93 13.17 7.99 -40.00
CA PRO A 93 13.94 9.20 -39.73
C PRO A 93 14.80 9.10 -38.47
N MET A 94 15.97 9.73 -38.61
CA MET A 94 17.07 9.86 -37.67
C MET A 94 16.72 10.47 -36.31
N ASP A 95 17.53 10.08 -35.34
CA ASP A 95 17.71 10.67 -34.02
C ASP A 95 17.77 12.21 -34.04
N GLY A 96 16.91 12.84 -33.25
CA GLY A 96 16.95 14.30 -33.03
C GLY A 96 15.89 14.87 -32.10
N ALA A 97 14.76 14.16 -31.90
CA ALA A 97 13.62 14.69 -31.13
C ALA A 97 13.44 14.09 -29.72
N ARG A 98 14.25 13.10 -29.30
CA ARG A 98 14.10 12.45 -27.98
C ARG A 98 14.57 13.29 -26.80
N ARG A 99 15.52 14.21 -26.99
CA ARG A 99 16.12 14.97 -25.87
C ARG A 99 15.25 16.07 -25.25
N LYS A 100 14.09 16.41 -25.85
CA LYS A 100 13.21 17.48 -25.34
C LYS A 100 11.93 16.97 -24.68
N ARG A 101 11.57 15.68 -24.85
CA ARG A 101 10.40 15.06 -24.18
C ARG A 101 10.75 14.41 -22.84
N ASP A 102 11.99 13.94 -22.65
CA ASP A 102 12.42 13.29 -21.41
C ASP A 102 12.52 14.23 -20.19
N LYS A 103 12.43 15.56 -20.37
CA LYS A 103 12.61 16.51 -19.27
C LYS A 103 11.32 16.82 -18.49
N ASP A 104 10.16 16.73 -19.14
CA ASP A 104 8.85 17.06 -18.54
C ASP A 104 8.12 15.86 -17.91
N GLU A 105 8.51 14.61 -18.22
CA GLU A 105 8.00 13.42 -17.50
C GLU A 105 8.63 13.24 -16.10
N SER A 106 9.69 13.97 -15.77
CA SER A 106 10.46 13.78 -14.53
C SER A 106 9.78 14.28 -13.25
N SER A 107 8.67 15.03 -13.36
CA SER A 107 8.01 15.66 -12.21
C SER A 107 6.80 14.91 -11.65
N ALA A 108 6.27 13.93 -12.38
CA ALA A 108 5.09 13.17 -11.97
C ALA A 108 5.43 11.69 -11.82
N VAL A 109 4.88 11.06 -10.79
CA VAL A 109 4.99 9.62 -10.60
C VAL A 109 4.20 8.94 -11.71
N GLY A 110 4.82 7.97 -12.42
CA GLY A 110 4.19 7.26 -13.53
C GLY A 110 3.07 6.33 -13.09
N SER A 111 2.25 5.89 -14.04
CA SER A 111 1.14 4.95 -13.80
C SER A 111 1.58 3.56 -13.36
N ASP A 112 2.86 3.25 -13.49
CA ASP A 112 3.51 2.01 -13.04
C ASP A 112 3.81 1.99 -11.54
N PHE A 113 3.65 3.13 -10.84
CA PHE A 113 3.81 3.19 -9.40
C PHE A 113 2.48 2.89 -8.69
N GLU A 114 2.47 1.85 -7.87
CA GLU A 114 1.31 1.53 -7.04
C GLU A 114 1.09 2.61 -5.96
N PRO A 115 -0.06 3.31 -5.94
CA PRO A 115 -0.32 4.38 -4.98
C PRO A 115 -0.68 3.86 -3.59
N TRP A 116 -0.37 4.61 -2.52
CA TRP A 116 -0.68 4.23 -1.13
C TRP A 116 -2.16 3.88 -0.90
N SER A 117 -3.07 4.51 -1.65
CA SER A 117 -4.50 4.25 -1.56
C SER A 117 -4.90 2.81 -1.92
N SER A 118 -4.14 2.10 -2.76
CA SER A 118 -4.42 0.68 -3.06
C SER A 118 -4.19 -0.20 -1.82
N LYS A 119 -3.19 0.14 -1.00
CA LYS A 119 -2.80 -0.60 0.20
C LYS A 119 -3.76 -0.41 1.37
N ARG A 120 -4.57 0.66 1.35
CA ARG A 120 -5.53 0.98 2.42
C ARG A 120 -6.47 -0.18 2.73
N GLY A 121 -7.05 -0.81 1.71
CA GLY A 121 -8.01 -1.91 1.90
C GLY A 121 -7.38 -3.11 2.60
N GLU A 122 -6.19 -3.52 2.16
CA GLU A 122 -5.46 -4.65 2.75
C GLU A 122 -5.06 -4.35 4.21
N ILE A 123 -4.58 -3.14 4.50
CA ILE A 123 -4.18 -2.75 5.87
C ILE A 123 -5.39 -2.83 6.81
N LEU A 124 -6.53 -2.26 6.43
CA LEU A 124 -7.74 -2.26 7.26
C LEU A 124 -8.30 -3.68 7.49
N ALA A 125 -8.16 -4.56 6.49
CA ALA A 125 -8.60 -5.95 6.59
C ALA A 125 -7.65 -6.82 7.41
N ARG A 126 -6.34 -6.56 7.36
CA ARG A 126 -5.32 -7.36 8.07
C ARG A 126 -5.16 -6.94 9.53
N TYR A 127 -5.14 -5.65 9.82
CA TYR A 127 -4.82 -5.13 11.16
C TYR A 127 -6.10 -4.75 11.91
N THR A 128 -6.86 -5.78 12.28
CA THR A 128 -8.11 -5.66 13.03
C THR A 128 -7.91 -5.92 14.53
N THR A 129 -8.87 -5.51 15.37
CA THR A 129 -8.81 -5.80 16.81
C THR A 129 -10.20 -6.06 17.40
N THR A 130 -10.24 -6.96 18.40
CA THR A 130 -11.39 -7.17 19.28
C THR A 130 -11.24 -6.42 20.61
N GLU A 131 -10.07 -5.84 20.87
CA GLU A 131 -9.81 -5.03 22.05
C GLU A 131 -10.58 -3.72 22.02
N LYS A 132 -10.82 -3.18 23.22
CA LYS A 132 -11.55 -1.94 23.44
C LYS A 132 -10.66 -0.74 23.14
N LEU A 133 -11.02 0.03 22.11
CA LEU A 133 -10.29 1.22 21.67
C LEU A 133 -10.76 2.46 22.45
N SER A 134 -9.89 3.48 22.49
CA SER A 134 -10.21 4.78 23.06
C SER A 134 -9.82 5.93 22.14
N ILE A 135 -10.52 7.05 22.27
CA ILE A 135 -10.19 8.31 21.61
C ILE A 135 -10.23 9.41 22.67
N ASN A 136 -9.07 9.99 22.95
CA ASN A 136 -8.94 11.11 23.89
C ASN A 136 -8.78 12.40 23.08
N LEU A 137 -9.85 13.20 22.99
CA LEU A 137 -9.82 14.51 22.33
C LEU A 137 -9.89 15.64 23.35
N TYR A 138 -8.98 16.60 23.24
CA TYR A 138 -9.11 17.89 23.91
C TYR A 138 -9.82 18.89 22.99
N MET A 139 -11.12 19.09 23.18
CA MET A 139 -11.88 20.14 22.51
C MET A 139 -12.25 21.24 23.50
N GLY A 140 -11.43 22.28 23.58
CA GLY A 140 -11.81 23.51 24.29
C GLY A 140 -13.00 24.16 23.56
N SER A 141 -14.14 24.26 24.24
CA SER A 141 -15.30 24.97 23.71
C SER A 141 -15.11 26.48 23.86
N GLU A 142 -15.19 27.22 22.75
CA GLU A 142 -15.39 28.66 22.76
C GLU A 142 -16.90 28.90 22.58
N LYS A 143 -17.58 29.35 23.64
CA LYS A 143 -19.02 29.62 23.63
C LYS A 143 -19.37 30.77 22.68
N GLY A 144 -20.03 30.47 21.57
CA GLY A 144 -20.82 31.43 20.79
C GLY A 144 -22.24 31.51 21.34
N LYS A 145 -22.65 32.68 21.84
CA LYS A 145 -24.03 32.94 22.28
C LYS A 145 -24.97 32.96 21.07
N ALA A 146 -25.94 32.05 21.04
CA ALA A 146 -27.16 32.21 20.27
C ALA A 146 -28.35 32.38 21.22
N THR A 147 -29.08 33.46 21.04
CA THR A 147 -30.24 33.88 21.83
C THR A 147 -31.50 33.20 21.30
N THR A 148 -32.18 32.39 22.12
CA THR A 148 -33.61 32.10 21.94
C THR A 148 -34.30 31.95 23.29
N THR A 149 -35.44 32.63 23.39
CA THR A 149 -36.27 32.80 24.57
C THR A 149 -37.33 31.69 24.69
N GLY A 150 -37.42 31.11 25.89
CA GLY A 150 -38.70 30.68 26.50
C GLY A 150 -38.99 29.18 26.57
N SER A 151 -38.89 28.58 27.79
CA SER A 151 -40.02 27.97 28.53
C SER A 151 -39.55 27.11 29.72
N ALA A 152 -40.37 27.08 30.78
CA ALA A 152 -40.48 26.13 31.91
C ALA A 152 -39.31 25.85 32.88
N VAL A 153 -39.58 26.10 34.16
CA VAL A 153 -38.66 26.16 35.32
C VAL A 153 -38.16 24.78 35.83
N SER A 154 -38.62 23.66 35.29
CA SER A 154 -38.12 22.31 35.66
C SER A 154 -36.82 21.94 34.91
N GLU A 155 -36.64 22.51 33.71
CA GLU A 155 -35.43 22.32 32.90
C GLU A 155 -34.25 23.03 33.56
N LYS A 156 -34.45 24.23 34.11
CA LYS A 156 -33.41 25.05 34.75
C LYS A 156 -32.64 24.40 35.91
N VAL A 157 -33.17 23.40 36.59
CA VAL A 157 -32.43 22.67 37.65
C VAL A 157 -31.59 21.55 37.04
N ARG A 158 -32.11 20.88 36.00
CA ARG A 158 -31.35 19.90 35.21
C ARG A 158 -30.25 20.57 34.40
N THR A 159 -30.56 21.67 33.73
CA THR A 159 -29.58 22.50 33.03
C THR A 159 -28.57 23.12 33.99
N ARG A 160 -28.92 23.36 35.27
CA ARG A 160 -27.94 23.83 36.27
C ARG A 160 -27.08 22.72 36.88
N LEU A 161 -27.56 21.47 36.93
CA LEU A 161 -26.70 20.33 37.28
C LEU A 161 -25.79 19.95 36.10
N GLU A 162 -26.29 19.98 34.86
CA GLU A 162 -25.48 19.83 33.65
C GLU A 162 -24.51 21.01 33.47
N GLU A 163 -24.90 22.25 33.83
CA GLU A 163 -23.99 23.41 33.86
C GLU A 163 -22.97 23.34 35.00
N LEU A 164 -23.23 22.65 36.11
CA LEU A 164 -22.23 22.45 37.17
C LEU A 164 -21.23 21.34 36.81
N ASP A 165 -21.64 20.33 36.04
CA ASP A 165 -20.74 19.34 35.42
C ASP A 165 -19.87 19.98 34.32
N ASP A 166 -20.41 20.96 33.58
CA ASP A 166 -19.69 21.74 32.55
C ASP A 166 -18.81 22.88 33.10
N LEU A 167 -18.94 23.25 34.38
CA LEU A 167 -18.20 24.38 34.98
C LEU A 167 -16.93 23.96 35.73
N GLU A 168 -16.71 22.66 35.96
CA GLU A 168 -15.56 22.19 36.76
C GLU A 168 -14.39 21.65 35.91
N GLU A 169 -14.54 21.37 34.61
CA GLU A 169 -13.45 20.85 33.78
C GLU A 169 -13.52 21.32 32.31
N GLY A 170 -12.40 21.76 31.74
CA GLY A 170 -12.28 21.94 30.30
C GLY A 170 -12.49 20.59 29.61
N SER A 171 -13.67 20.37 29.02
CA SER A 171 -14.19 19.04 28.73
C SER A 171 -13.28 18.21 27.81
N GLN A 172 -12.44 17.39 28.45
CA GLN A 172 -11.72 16.28 27.86
C GLN A 172 -12.77 15.25 27.47
N LYS A 173 -13.08 15.15 26.18
CA LYS A 173 -14.03 14.15 25.68
C LYS A 173 -13.29 12.84 25.49
N GLU A 174 -13.20 12.05 26.57
CA GLU A 174 -12.69 10.68 26.52
C GLU A 174 -13.80 9.74 26.03
N LEU A 175 -13.62 9.22 24.83
CA LEU A 175 -14.45 8.13 24.32
C LEU A 175 -13.71 6.84 24.61
N LEU A 176 -14.17 6.09 25.60
CA LEU A 176 -13.58 4.83 26.01
C LEU A 176 -14.41 3.65 25.48
N ASN A 177 -13.81 2.47 25.43
CA ASN A 177 -14.48 1.19 25.17
C ASN A 177 -15.16 1.06 23.80
N LEU A 178 -14.60 1.69 22.77
CA LEU A 178 -15.09 1.63 21.40
C LEU A 178 -14.78 0.26 20.77
N THR A 179 -15.71 -0.27 19.98
CA THR A 179 -15.38 -1.35 19.04
C THR A 179 -14.56 -0.80 17.86
N GLN A 180 -13.96 -1.67 17.05
CA GLN A 180 -13.28 -1.25 15.83
C GLN A 180 -14.21 -0.44 14.91
N GLN A 181 -15.46 -0.89 14.72
CA GLN A 181 -16.41 -0.19 13.86
C GLN A 181 -16.81 1.16 14.45
N ASP A 182 -17.02 1.24 15.76
CA ASP A 182 -17.35 2.52 16.43
C ASP A 182 -16.19 3.51 16.33
N TYR A 183 -14.95 3.03 16.49
CA TYR A 183 -13.75 3.84 16.29
C TYR A 183 -13.70 4.39 14.87
N MET A 184 -13.87 3.53 13.85
CA MET A 184 -13.88 3.94 12.44
C MET A 184 -14.97 4.98 12.16
N ASN A 185 -16.20 4.75 12.62
CA ASN A 185 -17.30 5.69 12.48
C ASN A 185 -16.97 7.04 13.13
N ARG A 186 -16.33 7.01 14.31
CA ARG A 186 -15.96 8.24 15.03
C ARG A 186 -14.85 9.02 14.33
N ILE A 187 -13.90 8.35 13.69
CA ILE A 187 -12.89 9.01 12.85
C ILE A 187 -13.54 9.64 11.61
N GLU A 188 -14.51 8.97 10.98
CA GLU A 188 -15.27 9.55 9.85
C GLU A 188 -16.07 10.79 10.28
N GLU A 189 -16.69 10.77 11.46
CA GLU A 189 -17.36 11.96 12.03
C GLU A 189 -16.39 13.13 12.28
N LEU A 190 -15.14 12.85 12.69
CA LEU A 190 -14.12 13.89 12.82
C LEU A 190 -13.72 14.46 11.46
N ASN A 191 -13.61 13.62 10.43
CA ASN A 191 -13.36 14.05 9.05
C ASN A 191 -14.50 14.94 8.53
N GLN A 192 -15.75 14.56 8.80
CA GLN A 192 -16.89 15.38 8.41
C GLN A 192 -16.93 16.69 9.19
N SER A 193 -16.68 16.66 10.50
CA SER A 193 -16.57 17.86 11.34
C SER A 193 -15.48 18.83 10.86
N LEU A 194 -14.36 18.30 10.34
CA LEU A 194 -13.32 19.10 9.71
C LEU A 194 -13.85 19.80 8.45
N LYS A 195 -14.51 19.07 7.55
CA LYS A 195 -15.09 19.63 6.31
C LYS A 195 -16.15 20.68 6.63
N ASP A 196 -17.02 20.42 7.60
CA ASP A 196 -18.07 21.34 8.03
C ASP A 196 -17.47 22.61 8.63
N ALA A 197 -16.50 22.49 9.53
CA ALA A 197 -15.78 23.63 10.10
C ALA A 197 -15.06 24.43 9.00
N TRP A 198 -14.48 23.76 8.00
CA TRP A 198 -13.84 24.43 6.87
C TRP A 198 -14.84 25.20 6.01
N SER A 199 -15.98 24.59 5.68
CA SER A 199 -17.05 25.19 4.88
C SER A 199 -17.68 26.40 5.57
N SER A 200 -17.77 26.36 6.90
CA SER A 200 -18.29 27.45 7.75
C SER A 200 -17.23 28.53 8.07
N ASP A 201 -16.11 28.55 7.34
CA ASP A 201 -14.96 29.46 7.53
C ASP A 201 -14.30 29.43 8.93
N GLN A 202 -14.57 28.39 9.73
CA GLN A 202 -13.99 28.19 11.07
C GLN A 202 -12.59 27.55 10.98
N LYS A 203 -11.64 28.24 10.34
CA LYS A 203 -10.29 27.69 10.05
C LYS A 203 -9.47 27.33 11.29
N VAL A 204 -9.66 28.07 12.39
CA VAL A 204 -9.03 27.76 13.69
C VAL A 204 -9.58 26.45 14.26
N LYS A 205 -10.90 26.21 14.15
CA LYS A 205 -11.53 24.97 14.57
C LYS A 205 -11.06 23.79 13.71
N ALA A 206 -10.99 23.98 12.39
CA ALA A 206 -10.44 22.99 11.46
C ALA A 206 -8.99 22.60 11.86
N LEU A 207 -8.13 23.58 12.12
CA LEU A 207 -6.76 23.31 12.58
C LEU A 207 -6.74 22.59 13.94
N LYS A 208 -7.58 23.00 14.90
CA LYS A 208 -7.70 22.31 16.20
C LYS A 208 -8.10 20.84 16.01
N ILE A 209 -9.07 20.52 15.15
CA ILE A 209 -9.50 19.14 14.87
C ILE A 209 -8.33 18.30 14.36
N VAL A 210 -7.57 18.82 13.39
CA VAL A 210 -6.47 18.07 12.75
C VAL A 210 -5.30 17.87 13.71
N ILE A 211 -5.01 18.85 14.57
CA ILE A 211 -4.04 18.70 15.67
C ILE A 211 -4.46 17.54 16.57
N GLN A 212 -5.74 17.49 16.99
CA GLN A 212 -6.23 16.41 17.85
C GLN A 212 -6.18 15.05 17.14
N CYS A 213 -6.56 14.97 15.86
CA CYS A 213 -6.44 13.74 15.09
C CYS A 213 -4.99 13.25 15.04
N SER A 214 -4.03 14.16 14.79
CA SER A 214 -2.60 13.82 14.76
C SER A 214 -2.07 13.33 16.11
N LYS A 215 -2.63 13.80 17.23
CA LYS A 215 -2.25 13.30 18.57
C LYS A 215 -2.61 11.84 18.75
N LEU A 216 -3.68 11.34 18.12
CA LEU A 216 -4.06 9.93 18.20
C LEU A 216 -2.98 8.99 17.64
N LEU A 217 -2.09 9.50 16.78
CA LEU A 217 -0.95 8.74 16.24
C LEU A 217 0.18 8.53 17.25
N SER A 218 0.20 9.24 18.38
CA SER A 218 1.16 8.97 19.46
C SER A 218 0.72 7.84 20.38
N ASP A 219 -0.55 7.43 20.30
CA ASP A 219 -1.14 6.43 21.18
C ASP A 219 -0.98 5.01 20.60
N THR A 220 -0.23 4.17 21.32
CA THR A 220 0.05 2.76 21.01
C THR A 220 -0.60 1.78 22.00
N THR A 221 -1.67 2.18 22.69
CA THR A 221 -2.40 1.35 23.69
C THR A 221 -2.95 0.03 23.14
N VAL A 222 -3.45 0.04 21.89
CA VAL A 222 -3.83 -1.17 21.15
C VAL A 222 -2.93 -1.29 19.93
N ILE A 223 -1.73 -1.85 20.14
CA ILE A 223 -0.65 -1.78 19.17
C ILE A 223 -0.97 -2.52 17.87
N GLN A 224 -1.71 -3.63 17.94
CA GLN A 224 -2.09 -4.45 16.78
C GLN A 224 -2.94 -3.68 15.76
N PHE A 225 -3.72 -2.70 16.22
CA PHE A 225 -4.58 -1.85 15.38
C PHE A 225 -3.85 -0.61 14.85
N TYR A 226 -2.60 -0.38 15.25
CA TYR A 226 -1.86 0.85 14.90
C TYR A 226 -1.76 1.10 13.38
N PRO A 227 -1.48 0.11 12.50
CA PRO A 227 -1.46 0.33 11.06
C PRO A 227 -2.79 0.85 10.51
N SER A 228 -3.92 0.28 10.97
CA SER A 228 -5.27 0.72 10.61
C SER A 228 -5.57 2.12 11.14
N LYS A 229 -5.24 2.38 12.41
CA LYS A 229 -5.34 3.71 13.03
C LYS A 229 -4.59 4.76 12.21
N PHE A 230 -3.36 4.44 11.80
CA PHE A 230 -2.52 5.33 11.01
C PHE A 230 -3.21 5.74 9.70
N VAL A 231 -3.65 4.77 8.90
CA VAL A 231 -4.26 5.06 7.59
C VAL A 231 -5.50 5.95 7.74
N LEU A 232 -6.39 5.63 8.69
CA LEU A 232 -7.61 6.40 8.94
C LEU A 232 -7.34 7.85 9.33
N ILE A 233 -6.36 8.10 10.21
CA ILE A 233 -6.02 9.46 10.64
C ILE A 233 -5.31 10.22 9.53
N THR A 234 -4.45 9.56 8.75
CA THR A 234 -3.74 10.22 7.64
C THR A 234 -4.66 10.65 6.51
N ASP A 235 -5.81 9.99 6.31
CA ASP A 235 -6.85 10.43 5.36
C ASP A 235 -7.42 11.82 5.76
N ILE A 236 -7.58 12.09 7.06
CA ILE A 236 -8.01 13.41 7.58
C ILE A 236 -6.91 14.45 7.34
N LEU A 237 -5.65 14.09 7.57
CA LEU A 237 -4.51 14.97 7.34
C LEU A 237 -4.39 15.36 5.88
N ASP A 238 -4.55 14.40 4.96
CA ASP A 238 -4.54 14.65 3.52
C ASP A 238 -5.71 15.56 3.10
N THR A 239 -6.89 15.35 3.67
CA THR A 239 -8.06 16.22 3.45
C THR A 239 -7.75 17.65 3.87
N PHE A 240 -7.19 17.84 5.07
CA PHE A 240 -6.79 19.16 5.53
C PHE A 240 -5.72 19.81 4.64
N GLY A 241 -4.68 19.06 4.26
CA GLY A 241 -3.61 19.52 3.38
C GLY A 241 -4.15 20.01 2.03
N LYS A 242 -5.07 19.26 1.42
CA LYS A 242 -5.76 19.63 0.18
C LYS A 242 -6.58 20.90 0.35
N LEU A 243 -7.39 20.99 1.40
CA LEU A 243 -8.22 22.17 1.68
C LEU A 243 -7.37 23.45 1.86
N VAL A 244 -6.25 23.37 2.57
CA VAL A 244 -5.31 24.49 2.74
C VAL A 244 -4.69 24.89 1.41
N TYR A 245 -4.23 23.91 0.62
CA TYR A 245 -3.62 24.15 -0.68
C TYR A 245 -4.60 24.82 -1.65
N GLU A 246 -5.82 24.29 -1.78
CA GLU A 246 -6.87 24.81 -2.65
C GLU A 246 -7.27 26.24 -2.29
N ARG A 247 -7.32 26.56 -0.99
CA ARG A 247 -7.58 27.92 -0.53
C ARG A 247 -6.48 28.90 -0.94
N ILE A 248 -5.21 28.52 -0.77
CA ILE A 248 -4.11 29.41 -1.14
C ILE A 248 -4.08 29.58 -2.67
N LEU A 249 -4.33 28.50 -3.41
CA LEU A 249 -4.40 28.52 -4.86
C LEU A 249 -5.52 29.44 -5.35
N SER A 250 -6.72 29.38 -4.76
CA SER A 250 -7.85 30.24 -5.18
C SER A 250 -7.58 31.72 -4.95
N MET A 251 -6.79 32.08 -3.94
CA MET A 251 -6.35 33.45 -3.69
C MET A 251 -5.35 33.97 -4.74
N CYS A 252 -4.73 33.09 -5.52
CA CYS A 252 -3.81 33.49 -6.60
C CYS A 252 -4.54 33.79 -7.92
N VAL A 253 -5.80 33.36 -8.07
CA VAL A 253 -6.58 33.49 -9.29
C VAL A 253 -7.32 34.83 -9.29
N ASP A 254 -6.59 35.91 -9.56
CA ASP A 254 -7.21 37.21 -9.84
C ASP A 254 -7.64 37.27 -11.33
N ASN A 255 -8.91 36.96 -11.54
CA ASN A 255 -9.80 37.40 -12.62
C ASN A 255 -9.45 37.24 -14.12
N ARG A 256 -8.29 36.74 -14.60
CA ARG A 256 -8.12 36.47 -16.06
C ARG A 256 -7.33 35.25 -16.53
N VAL A 257 -6.53 34.55 -15.73
CA VAL A 257 -5.81 33.33 -16.18
C VAL A 257 -5.60 32.37 -15.01
N SER A 258 -6.02 31.10 -15.15
CA SER A 258 -5.70 30.05 -14.19
C SER A 258 -4.19 29.83 -14.15
N LEU A 259 -3.60 29.66 -12.95
CA LEU A 259 -2.19 29.30 -12.84
C LEU A 259 -1.94 27.95 -13.54
N PRO A 260 -0.85 27.81 -14.33
CA PRO A 260 -0.42 26.52 -14.85
C PRO A 260 -0.09 25.54 -13.71
N ASP A 261 -0.20 24.24 -13.96
CA ASP A 261 0.09 23.18 -12.95
C ASP A 261 1.51 23.27 -12.35
N ASN A 262 2.45 23.85 -13.11
CA ASN A 262 3.84 24.10 -12.72
C ASN A 262 4.14 25.61 -12.59
N PHE A 263 3.29 26.34 -11.87
CA PHE A 263 3.54 27.76 -11.60
C PHE A 263 4.80 27.98 -10.76
N SER A 264 5.39 29.17 -10.92
CA SER A 264 6.59 29.58 -10.19
C SER A 264 6.21 30.41 -8.95
N PRO A 265 6.96 30.35 -7.83
CA PRO A 265 6.68 31.19 -6.66
C PRO A 265 6.69 32.70 -6.99
N GLU A 266 7.42 33.12 -8.02
CA GLU A 266 7.47 34.50 -8.48
C GLU A 266 6.14 34.98 -9.08
N SER A 267 5.31 34.07 -9.62
CA SER A 267 3.99 34.39 -10.18
C SER A 267 2.86 34.39 -9.15
N VAL A 268 3.16 34.14 -7.88
CA VAL A 268 2.20 34.12 -6.78
C VAL A 268 2.13 35.51 -6.13
N ASN A 269 0.91 36.02 -5.93
CA ASN A 269 0.69 37.32 -5.29
C ASN A 269 1.11 37.34 -3.81
N ASP A 270 1.38 38.54 -3.28
CA ASP A 270 1.89 38.69 -1.92
C ASP A 270 0.89 38.24 -0.85
N THR A 271 -0.41 38.43 -1.11
CA THR A 271 -1.48 38.01 -0.19
C THR A 271 -1.53 36.50 0.00
N ALA A 272 -1.39 35.72 -1.08
CA ALA A 272 -1.33 34.26 -1.01
C ALA A 272 -0.05 33.78 -0.32
N LYS A 273 1.11 34.43 -0.60
CA LYS A 273 2.38 34.15 0.09
C LYS A 273 2.28 34.39 1.59
N GLU A 274 1.74 35.53 1.99
CA GLU A 274 1.56 35.88 3.40
C GLU A 274 0.60 34.90 4.09
N THR A 275 -0.50 34.53 3.42
CA THR A 275 -1.43 33.51 3.94
C THR A 275 -0.76 32.15 4.10
N CYS A 276 0.08 31.75 3.15
CA CYS A 276 0.84 30.52 3.22
C CYS A 276 1.85 30.54 4.38
N LEU A 277 2.64 31.61 4.53
CA LEU A 277 3.55 31.80 5.66
C LEU A 277 2.83 31.74 7.01
N ASN A 278 1.65 32.38 7.11
CA ASN A 278 0.83 32.36 8.31
C ASN A 278 0.42 30.94 8.71
N TRP A 279 0.11 30.06 7.76
CA TRP A 279 -0.14 28.65 8.06
C TRP A 279 1.09 27.96 8.63
N PHE A 280 2.27 28.13 7.99
CA PHE A 280 3.52 27.55 8.50
C PHE A 280 3.88 28.07 9.90
N PHE A 281 3.72 29.38 10.18
CA PHE A 281 3.98 29.93 11.51
C PHE A 281 3.01 29.40 12.58
N LYS A 282 1.72 29.28 12.25
CA LYS A 282 0.74 28.67 13.16
C LYS A 282 1.07 27.22 13.46
N ILE A 283 1.49 26.45 12.47
CA ILE A 283 1.87 25.05 12.64
C ILE A 283 3.18 24.94 13.43
N ALA A 284 4.17 25.78 13.14
CA ALA A 284 5.44 25.82 13.87
C ALA A 284 5.25 26.14 15.37
N SER A 285 4.18 26.88 15.72
CA SER A 285 3.83 27.20 17.12
C SER A 285 3.23 26.02 17.91
N ILE A 286 2.91 24.90 17.26
CA ILE A 286 2.42 23.68 17.94
C ILE A 286 3.58 23.11 18.79
N ARG A 287 3.35 23.00 20.10
CA ARG A 287 4.37 22.57 21.07
C ARG A 287 4.72 21.08 20.96
N GLU A 288 3.73 20.23 20.71
CA GLU A 288 3.90 18.78 20.65
C GLU A 288 4.51 18.35 19.32
N LEU A 289 5.52 17.47 19.39
CA LEU A 289 6.31 17.07 18.21
C LEU A 289 5.45 16.36 17.16
N ILE A 290 4.67 15.36 17.55
CA ILE A 290 3.92 14.49 16.64
C ILE A 290 2.86 15.29 15.86
N PRO A 291 1.96 16.07 16.50
CA PRO A 291 1.01 16.89 15.76
C PRO A 291 1.68 17.94 14.89
N ARG A 292 2.73 18.60 15.38
CA ARG A 292 3.48 19.57 14.56
C ARG A 292 4.02 18.92 13.30
N PHE A 293 4.68 17.78 13.43
CA PHE A 293 5.28 17.05 12.31
C PHE A 293 4.23 16.65 11.27
N TYR A 294 3.14 16.00 11.68
CA TYR A 294 2.14 15.49 10.74
C TYR A 294 1.37 16.61 10.04
N VAL A 295 0.98 17.66 10.77
CA VAL A 295 0.27 18.81 10.19
C VAL A 295 1.18 19.60 9.24
N GLU A 296 2.45 19.77 9.59
CA GLU A 296 3.43 20.42 8.71
C GLU A 296 3.68 19.60 7.45
N ALA A 297 3.85 18.28 7.59
CA ALA A 297 4.00 17.38 6.46
C ALA A 297 2.74 17.38 5.57
N ALA A 298 1.53 17.41 6.13
CA ALA A 298 0.28 17.47 5.36
C ALA A 298 0.18 18.69 4.42
N ILE A 299 0.72 19.84 4.83
CA ILE A 299 0.73 21.06 4.02
C ILE A 299 2.03 21.26 3.23
N LEU A 300 2.91 20.26 3.15
CA LEU A 300 4.24 20.39 2.53
C LEU A 300 4.15 20.93 1.09
N LYS A 301 3.12 20.51 0.33
CA LYS A 301 2.83 20.99 -1.03
C LYS A 301 2.68 22.52 -1.12
N CYS A 302 2.23 23.17 -0.05
CA CYS A 302 2.07 24.62 0.00
C CYS A 302 3.40 25.37 -0.05
N ASN A 303 4.55 24.72 0.20
CA ASN A 303 5.86 25.35 -0.02
C ASN A 303 6.07 25.83 -1.47
N LYS A 304 5.35 25.25 -2.45
CA LYS A 304 5.38 25.70 -3.85
C LYS A 304 4.97 27.17 -4.01
N PHE A 305 4.17 27.73 -3.11
CA PHE A 305 3.78 29.14 -3.13
C PHE A 305 4.89 30.08 -2.65
N LEU A 306 5.85 29.58 -1.86
CA LEU A 306 6.85 30.39 -1.17
C LEU A 306 8.19 30.40 -1.89
N SER A 307 8.72 29.23 -2.23
CA SER A 307 10.04 29.12 -2.85
C SER A 307 10.19 27.83 -3.67
N LYS A 308 11.09 27.86 -4.65
CA LYS A 308 11.41 26.71 -5.49
C LYS A 308 12.19 25.63 -4.70
N THR A 309 12.96 26.04 -3.68
CA THR A 309 13.78 25.16 -2.85
C THR A 309 13.12 24.77 -1.53
N GLY A 310 11.96 25.35 -1.18
CA GLY A 310 11.36 25.19 0.14
C GLY A 310 11.07 23.73 0.51
N ILE A 311 10.63 22.93 -0.47
CA ILE A 311 10.41 21.48 -0.27
C ILE A 311 11.75 20.76 -0.04
N SER A 312 12.79 21.12 -0.80
CA SER A 312 14.14 20.54 -0.70
C SER A 312 14.81 20.84 0.64
N GLU A 313 14.47 21.97 1.28
CA GLU A 313 14.97 22.33 2.61
C GLU A 313 14.11 21.72 3.72
N CYS A 314 12.78 21.68 3.53
CA CYS A 314 11.84 21.15 4.52
C CYS A 314 11.94 19.63 4.69
N LEU A 315 12.12 18.85 3.63
CA LEU A 315 12.16 17.38 3.70
C LEU A 315 13.31 16.86 4.61
N PRO A 316 14.58 17.32 4.47
CA PRO A 316 15.65 16.94 5.38
C PRO A 316 15.41 17.37 6.83
N ARG A 317 14.80 18.54 7.05
CA ARG A 317 14.46 19.04 8.39
C ARG A 317 13.39 18.15 9.03
N LEU A 318 12.29 17.87 8.33
CA LEU A 318 11.23 16.97 8.80
C LEU A 318 11.77 15.57 9.07
N THR A 319 12.67 15.06 8.22
CA THR A 319 13.37 13.78 8.46
C THR A 319 14.17 13.79 9.75
N SER A 320 14.83 14.90 10.06
CA SER A 320 15.59 15.07 11.31
C SER A 320 14.68 15.20 12.53
N MET A 321 13.50 15.81 12.39
CA MET A 321 12.50 15.90 13.47
C MET A 321 11.98 14.52 13.92
N ILE A 322 11.87 13.56 13.01
CA ILE A 322 11.42 12.20 13.33
C ILE A 322 12.35 11.50 14.34
N ARG A 323 13.63 11.89 14.39
CA ARG A 323 14.60 11.34 15.38
C ARG A 323 14.20 11.61 16.83
N GLY A 324 13.33 12.59 17.06
CA GLY A 324 12.78 12.89 18.38
C GLY A 324 11.59 12.03 18.80
N ILE A 325 11.09 11.14 17.92
CA ILE A 325 10.00 10.21 18.23
C ILE A 325 10.60 8.96 18.88
N GLY A 326 10.29 8.74 20.16
CA GLY A 326 10.89 7.65 20.94
C GLY A 326 10.28 6.26 20.71
N ASP A 327 9.02 6.19 20.28
CA ASP A 327 8.38 4.92 19.95
C ASP A 327 8.76 4.49 18.52
N PRO A 328 9.41 3.33 18.32
CA PRO A 328 9.91 2.92 17.01
C PRO A 328 8.81 2.63 15.99
N LEU A 329 7.62 2.20 16.43
CA LEU A 329 6.48 1.96 15.55
C LEU A 329 5.91 3.29 15.07
N VAL A 330 5.69 4.24 15.99
CA VAL A 330 5.24 5.59 15.63
C VAL A 330 6.25 6.28 14.71
N ALA A 331 7.55 6.11 14.98
CA ALA A 331 8.61 6.71 14.18
C ALA A 331 8.63 6.17 12.74
N VAL A 332 8.49 4.86 12.52
CA VAL A 332 8.51 4.28 11.15
C VAL A 332 7.30 4.73 10.34
N TYR A 333 6.12 4.88 10.96
CA TYR A 333 4.93 5.34 10.28
C TYR A 333 4.99 6.85 9.97
N ALA A 334 5.61 7.65 10.84
CA ALA A 334 5.94 9.03 10.53
C ALA A 334 6.89 9.14 9.32
N ARG A 335 7.86 8.23 9.21
CA ARG A 335 8.74 8.12 8.02
C ARG A 335 7.97 7.76 6.77
N ALA A 336 7.08 6.77 6.85
CA ALA A 336 6.24 6.35 5.73
C ALA A 336 5.34 7.50 5.24
N TYR A 337 4.72 8.25 6.17
CA TYR A 337 3.93 9.44 5.83
C TYR A 337 4.77 10.50 5.11
N LEU A 338 5.98 10.79 5.61
CA LEU A 338 6.87 11.76 4.97
C LEU A 338 7.32 11.30 3.57
N CYS A 339 7.61 10.00 3.40
CA CYS A 339 7.94 9.45 2.09
C CYS A 339 6.74 9.53 1.14
N ARG A 340 5.52 9.25 1.62
CA ARG A 340 4.28 9.39 0.84
C ARG A 340 4.09 10.81 0.33
N VAL A 341 4.11 11.80 1.21
CA VAL A 341 3.94 13.21 0.81
C VAL A 341 5.13 13.68 -0.02
N GLY A 342 6.35 13.24 0.30
CA GLY A 342 7.56 13.54 -0.47
C GLY A 342 7.47 13.07 -1.92
N MET A 343 7.00 11.84 -2.14
CA MET A 343 6.79 11.28 -3.48
C MET A 343 5.68 12.00 -4.25
N GLU A 344 4.62 12.45 -3.58
CA GLU A 344 3.54 13.22 -4.22
C GLU A 344 4.01 14.61 -4.67
N VAL A 345 4.85 15.27 -3.85
CA VAL A 345 5.18 16.69 -4.02
C VAL A 345 6.49 16.91 -4.77
N ALA A 346 7.48 16.03 -4.59
CA ALA A 346 8.83 16.13 -5.16
C ALA A 346 9.49 14.75 -5.35
N PRO A 347 9.00 13.91 -6.28
CA PRO A 347 9.52 12.55 -6.52
C PRO A 347 11.00 12.52 -6.94
N GLN A 348 11.52 13.61 -7.48
CA GLN A 348 12.93 13.76 -7.87
C GLN A 348 13.90 13.83 -6.68
N LEU A 349 13.43 14.16 -5.47
CA LEU A 349 14.27 14.34 -4.27
C LEU A 349 14.59 13.01 -3.56
N LYS A 350 15.04 12.01 -4.33
CA LYS A 350 15.33 10.64 -3.84
C LYS A 350 16.37 10.59 -2.73
N GLU A 351 17.36 11.48 -2.75
CA GLU A 351 18.41 11.54 -1.71
C GLU A 351 17.82 11.79 -0.30
N SER A 352 16.77 12.61 -0.20
CA SER A 352 16.09 12.86 1.08
C SER A 352 15.38 11.60 1.59
N LEU A 353 14.81 10.79 0.69
CA LEU A 353 14.16 9.51 1.03
C LEU A 353 15.21 8.47 1.45
N ASN A 354 16.35 8.41 0.76
CA ASN A 354 17.47 7.54 1.13
C ASN A 354 17.97 7.87 2.54
N LYS A 355 18.18 9.16 2.84
CA LYS A 355 18.57 9.62 4.19
C LYS A 355 17.52 9.24 5.24
N ASN A 356 16.23 9.35 4.91
CA ASN A 356 15.15 8.96 5.80
C ASN A 356 15.22 7.48 6.19
N PHE A 357 15.45 6.60 5.22
CA PHE A 357 15.60 5.18 5.46
C PHE A 357 16.91 4.85 6.20
N PHE A 358 18.03 5.49 5.87
CA PHE A 358 19.29 5.30 6.59
C PHE A 358 19.18 5.72 8.05
N ASP A 359 18.51 6.82 8.36
CA ASP A 359 18.22 7.23 9.73
C ASP A 359 17.39 6.17 10.47
N PHE A 360 16.43 5.52 9.80
CA PHE A 360 15.68 4.39 10.37
C PHE A 360 16.58 3.20 10.70
N LEU A 361 17.48 2.82 9.79
CA LEU A 361 18.42 1.71 10.00
C LEU A 361 19.30 1.92 11.24
N LEU A 362 19.74 3.16 11.50
CA LEU A 362 20.53 3.50 12.71
C LEU A 362 19.76 3.24 14.02
N THR A 363 18.44 3.40 13.98
CA THR A 363 17.54 3.18 15.13
C THR A 363 16.88 1.81 15.16
N PHE A 364 17.13 0.94 14.15
CA PHE A 364 16.42 -0.33 13.98
C PHE A 364 16.48 -1.25 15.21
N LYS A 365 17.61 -1.25 15.93
CA LYS A 365 17.78 -2.02 17.17
C LYS A 365 16.76 -1.68 18.27
N GLN A 366 16.18 -0.48 18.25
CA GLN A 366 15.20 -0.03 19.25
C GLN A 366 13.90 -0.84 19.20
N ILE A 367 13.57 -1.46 18.05
CA ILE A 367 12.41 -2.36 17.89
C ILE A 367 12.46 -3.52 18.90
N HIS A 368 13.67 -3.95 19.29
CA HIS A 368 13.88 -5.02 20.26
C HIS A 368 14.28 -4.50 21.65
N GLY A 369 14.20 -3.19 21.89
CA GLY A 369 14.62 -2.57 23.15
C GLY A 369 13.69 -2.89 24.32
N ASP A 370 14.19 -2.74 25.55
CA ASP A 370 13.48 -3.14 26.78
C ASP A 370 12.13 -2.43 26.95
N THR A 371 12.02 -1.17 26.55
CA THR A 371 10.75 -0.42 26.61
C THR A 371 9.67 -1.08 25.77
N VAL A 372 10.01 -1.49 24.55
CA VAL A 372 9.10 -2.19 23.65
C VAL A 372 8.75 -3.56 24.21
N GLN A 373 9.73 -4.32 24.68
CA GLN A 373 9.49 -5.64 25.29
C GLN A 373 8.52 -5.54 26.47
N ASN A 374 8.69 -4.54 27.34
CA ASN A 374 7.78 -4.32 28.47
C ASN A 374 6.36 -3.96 28.00
N GLN A 375 6.23 -3.12 26.97
CA GLN A 375 4.92 -2.77 26.40
C GLN A 375 4.22 -3.99 25.79
N LEU A 376 4.95 -4.83 25.07
CA LEU A 376 4.42 -6.04 24.46
C LEU A 376 3.96 -7.05 25.52
N VAL A 377 4.69 -7.17 26.64
CA VAL A 377 4.26 -8.00 27.77
C VAL A 377 2.96 -7.48 28.38
N VAL A 378 2.83 -6.18 28.57
CA VAL A 378 1.60 -5.56 29.12
C VAL A 378 0.39 -5.78 28.20
N GLN A 379 0.59 -5.65 26.89
CA GLN A 379 -0.48 -5.84 25.89
C GLN A 379 -0.64 -7.30 25.42
N SER A 380 0.12 -8.24 25.98
CA SER A 380 0.11 -9.66 25.58
C SER A 380 0.32 -9.90 24.08
N VAL A 381 1.23 -9.12 23.46
CA VAL A 381 1.56 -9.23 22.03
C VAL A 381 2.90 -9.91 21.84
N GLU A 382 2.94 -10.92 20.97
CA GLU A 382 4.18 -11.64 20.65
C GLU A 382 5.06 -10.85 19.66
N ILE A 383 6.38 -11.03 19.78
CA ILE A 383 7.37 -10.36 18.90
C ILE A 383 7.12 -10.63 17.42
N PRO A 384 6.85 -11.87 16.95
CA PRO A 384 6.61 -12.10 15.53
C PRO A 384 5.44 -11.28 14.98
N LEU A 385 4.32 -11.23 15.72
CA LEU A 385 3.15 -10.42 15.36
C LEU A 385 3.48 -8.92 15.38
N TYR A 386 4.17 -8.44 16.42
CA TYR A 386 4.59 -7.04 16.51
C TYR A 386 5.46 -6.60 15.32
N LEU A 387 6.39 -7.45 14.88
CA LEU A 387 7.24 -7.14 13.72
C LEU A 387 6.43 -6.99 12.43
N THR A 388 5.33 -7.75 12.26
CA THR A 388 4.45 -7.60 11.07
C THR A 388 3.74 -6.24 11.01
N LEU A 389 3.63 -5.52 12.14
CA LEU A 389 3.01 -4.19 12.16
C LEU A 389 3.85 -3.14 11.43
N TYR A 390 5.15 -3.40 11.24
CA TYR A 390 6.07 -2.51 10.55
C TYR A 390 6.03 -2.66 9.03
N SER A 391 5.64 -3.82 8.50
CA SER A 391 5.71 -4.13 7.07
C SER A 391 5.05 -3.06 6.20
N PRO A 392 3.81 -2.59 6.44
CA PRO A 392 3.18 -1.59 5.57
C PRO A 392 4.00 -0.30 5.44
N ALA A 393 4.62 0.14 6.54
CA ALA A 393 5.44 1.35 6.57
C ALA A 393 6.78 1.16 5.87
N ILE A 394 7.50 0.06 6.17
CA ILE A 394 8.83 -0.19 5.60
C ILE A 394 8.71 -0.53 4.10
N ASP A 395 7.74 -1.36 3.72
CA ASP A 395 7.45 -1.71 2.32
C ASP A 395 7.22 -0.44 1.51
N TRP A 396 6.45 0.52 2.04
CA TRP A 396 6.20 1.79 1.37
C TRP A 396 7.45 2.66 1.24
N ILE A 397 8.23 2.80 2.31
CA ILE A 397 9.49 3.56 2.29
C ILE A 397 10.43 2.97 1.21
N LEU A 398 10.58 1.65 1.20
CA LEU A 398 11.43 0.96 0.22
C LEU A 398 10.87 1.04 -1.20
N GLN A 399 9.55 0.97 -1.40
CA GLN A 399 8.93 1.15 -2.72
C GLN A 399 9.20 2.55 -3.27
N CYS A 400 9.07 3.58 -2.42
CA CYS A 400 9.39 4.96 -2.78
C CYS A 400 10.87 5.10 -3.20
N ILE A 401 11.78 4.41 -2.53
CA ILE A 401 13.22 4.41 -2.85
C ILE A 401 13.50 3.62 -4.13
N ALA A 402 12.93 2.43 -4.27
CA ALA A 402 13.20 1.48 -5.36
C ALA A 402 12.63 1.93 -6.71
N TYR A 403 11.59 2.76 -6.71
CA TYR A 403 10.99 3.27 -7.94
C TYR A 403 12.00 4.05 -8.79
N HIS A 404 12.27 3.54 -10.00
CA HIS A 404 13.33 3.99 -10.94
C HIS A 404 14.74 4.05 -10.36
N ALA A 405 15.04 3.26 -9.32
CA ALA A 405 16.37 3.18 -8.75
C ALA A 405 17.32 2.30 -9.59
N PRO A 406 18.60 2.68 -9.72
CA PRO A 406 19.60 1.82 -10.31
C PRO A 406 19.91 0.62 -9.40
N ASP A 407 20.26 -0.53 -9.99
CA ASP A 407 20.60 -1.76 -9.27
C ASP A 407 21.73 -1.59 -8.24
N VAL A 408 22.65 -0.65 -8.48
CA VAL A 408 23.73 -0.32 -7.53
C VAL A 408 23.14 0.19 -6.21
N LEU A 409 22.13 1.06 -6.26
CA LEU A 409 21.46 1.59 -5.07
C LEU A 409 20.67 0.48 -4.37
N LEU A 410 19.94 -0.36 -5.12
CA LEU A 410 19.20 -1.49 -4.55
C LEU A 410 20.13 -2.48 -3.83
N THR A 411 21.29 -2.76 -4.43
CA THR A 411 22.31 -3.63 -3.83
C THR A 411 22.88 -3.02 -2.55
N GLU A 412 23.15 -1.71 -2.54
CA GLU A 412 23.60 -1.01 -1.34
C GLU A 412 22.56 -1.06 -0.21
N MET A 413 21.29 -0.81 -0.53
CA MET A 413 20.17 -0.87 0.42
C MET A 413 20.04 -2.26 1.03
N MET A 414 20.08 -3.30 0.18
CA MET A 414 20.04 -4.70 0.61
C MET A 414 21.21 -5.06 1.53
N GLU A 415 22.44 -4.67 1.17
CA GLU A 415 23.63 -4.96 1.98
C GLU A 415 23.60 -4.24 3.34
N ARG A 416 23.07 -3.02 3.39
CA ARG A 416 22.87 -2.30 4.66
C ARG A 416 21.83 -3.00 5.54
N CYS A 417 20.72 -3.49 4.97
CA CYS A 417 19.74 -4.29 5.70
C CYS A 417 20.34 -5.61 6.23
N LYS A 418 21.15 -6.28 5.40
CA LYS A 418 21.81 -7.55 5.74
C LYS A 418 22.71 -7.44 6.97
N LYS A 419 23.46 -6.34 7.11
CA LYS A 419 24.41 -6.12 8.22
C LYS A 419 23.75 -5.93 9.59
N LEU A 420 22.44 -5.72 9.64
CA LEU A 420 21.71 -5.53 10.90
C LEU A 420 21.33 -6.88 11.51
N GLY A 421 21.38 -6.97 12.85
CA GLY A 421 20.78 -8.11 13.56
C GLY A 421 19.26 -8.08 13.45
N ASN A 422 18.61 -9.26 13.50
CA ASN A 422 17.16 -9.41 13.35
C ASN A 422 16.60 -8.76 12.06
N ASN A 423 17.37 -8.83 10.98
CA ASN A 423 17.07 -8.22 9.68
C ASN A 423 15.91 -8.90 8.92
N ALA A 424 15.35 -10.00 9.42
CA ALA A 424 14.29 -10.75 8.75
C ALA A 424 13.12 -9.85 8.28
N LEU A 425 12.65 -8.93 9.13
CA LEU A 425 11.63 -7.94 8.76
C LEU A 425 12.07 -7.06 7.56
N LEU A 426 13.33 -6.60 7.57
CA LEU A 426 13.88 -5.77 6.49
C LEU A 426 14.02 -6.57 5.20
N LEU A 427 14.47 -7.82 5.27
CA LEU A 427 14.59 -8.72 4.12
C LEU A 427 13.22 -8.99 3.50
N ASN A 428 12.19 -9.21 4.33
CA ASN A 428 10.81 -9.32 3.84
C ASN A 428 10.41 -8.06 3.07
N SER A 429 10.67 -6.88 3.65
CA SER A 429 10.28 -5.61 3.06
C SER A 429 11.04 -5.30 1.76
N VAL A 430 12.31 -5.72 1.67
CA VAL A 430 13.11 -5.66 0.44
C VAL A 430 12.48 -6.53 -0.66
N MET A 431 12.09 -7.77 -0.34
CA MET A 431 11.43 -8.65 -1.30
C MET A 431 10.05 -8.13 -1.71
N SER A 432 9.31 -7.46 -0.83
CA SER A 432 8.01 -6.87 -1.17
C SER A 432 8.12 -5.65 -2.08
N ALA A 433 9.18 -4.84 -1.92
CA ALA A 433 9.26 -3.51 -2.52
C ALA A 433 10.16 -3.42 -3.77
N PHE A 434 11.14 -4.31 -3.92
CA PHE A 434 12.06 -4.26 -5.05
C PHE A 434 11.47 -4.98 -6.27
N ARG A 435 12.05 -4.72 -7.44
CA ARG A 435 11.64 -5.35 -8.69
C ARG A 435 11.86 -6.86 -8.64
N ALA A 436 10.88 -7.64 -9.11
CA ALA A 436 10.92 -9.09 -9.04
C ALA A 436 12.14 -9.68 -9.75
N GLU A 437 12.59 -9.08 -10.86
CA GLU A 437 13.79 -9.53 -11.60
C GLU A 437 15.06 -9.40 -10.77
N PHE A 438 15.16 -8.35 -9.94
CA PHE A 438 16.29 -8.14 -9.04
C PHE A 438 16.36 -9.24 -7.97
N ILE A 439 15.20 -9.65 -7.44
CA ILE A 439 15.07 -10.69 -6.42
C ILE A 439 15.30 -12.07 -7.03
N ALA A 440 14.65 -12.38 -8.15
CA ALA A 440 14.74 -13.69 -8.82
C ALA A 440 16.17 -14.02 -9.25
N ALA A 441 16.91 -13.04 -9.79
CA ALA A 441 18.32 -13.19 -10.17
C ALA A 441 19.25 -13.50 -8.99
N ARG A 442 18.84 -13.20 -7.75
CA ARG A 442 19.62 -13.40 -6.50
C ARG A 442 18.90 -14.31 -5.51
N SER A 443 17.98 -15.14 -6.01
CA SER A 443 17.11 -16.00 -5.19
C SER A 443 17.90 -16.92 -4.25
N MET A 444 19.03 -17.45 -4.69
CA MET A 444 19.93 -18.26 -3.85
C MET A 444 20.55 -17.47 -2.69
N ASP A 445 20.92 -16.20 -2.92
CA ASP A 445 21.43 -15.32 -1.87
C ASP A 445 20.33 -15.04 -0.83
N PHE A 446 19.09 -14.79 -1.28
CA PHE A 446 17.94 -14.62 -0.40
C PHE A 446 17.66 -15.87 0.43
N ILE A 447 17.72 -17.06 -0.17
CA ILE A 447 17.56 -18.33 0.58
C ILE A 447 18.65 -18.47 1.65
N GLY A 448 19.89 -18.11 1.33
CA GLY A 448 20.99 -18.09 2.31
C GLY A 448 20.67 -17.15 3.48
N MET A 449 20.29 -15.91 3.18
CA MET A 449 19.95 -14.90 4.18
C MET A 449 18.75 -15.32 5.05
N ILE A 450 17.70 -15.90 4.46
CA ILE A 450 16.50 -16.36 5.19
C ILE A 450 16.84 -17.47 6.18
N LYS A 451 17.76 -18.37 5.83
CA LYS A 451 18.21 -19.45 6.72
C LYS A 451 18.98 -18.94 7.93
N GLU A 452 19.79 -17.89 7.73
CA GLU A 452 20.58 -17.24 8.77
C GLU A 452 19.73 -16.43 9.76
N CYS A 453 18.48 -16.08 9.40
CA CYS A 453 17.57 -15.39 10.31
C CYS A 453 17.21 -16.25 11.55
N ASP A 454 17.01 -15.58 12.68
CA ASP A 454 16.52 -16.21 13.92
C ASP A 454 15.07 -16.70 13.76
N GLU A 455 14.75 -17.84 14.36
CA GLU A 455 13.39 -18.39 14.45
C GLU A 455 12.51 -17.63 15.44
N SER A 456 13.10 -16.95 16.44
CA SER A 456 12.35 -16.19 17.44
C SER A 456 11.86 -14.82 16.97
N GLY A 457 12.37 -14.36 15.81
CA GLY A 457 12.08 -13.07 15.22
C GLY A 457 10.90 -13.08 14.23
N PHE A 458 11.08 -12.42 13.09
CA PHE A 458 10.05 -12.35 12.05
C PHE A 458 9.79 -13.75 11.44
N PRO A 459 8.53 -14.15 11.21
CA PRO A 459 8.22 -15.50 10.75
C PRO A 459 8.87 -15.86 9.41
N LYS A 460 9.65 -16.95 9.38
CA LYS A 460 10.34 -17.42 8.17
C LYS A 460 9.39 -17.80 7.03
N HIS A 461 8.19 -18.28 7.34
CA HIS A 461 7.21 -18.65 6.32
C HIS A 461 6.80 -17.42 5.48
N LEU A 462 6.71 -16.23 6.08
CA LEU A 462 6.42 -14.98 5.36
C LEU A 462 7.55 -14.64 4.38
N LEU A 463 8.82 -14.86 4.77
CA LEU A 463 9.96 -14.65 3.88
C LEU A 463 9.93 -15.58 2.67
N PHE A 464 9.66 -16.87 2.89
CA PHE A 464 9.54 -17.83 1.79
C PHE A 464 8.33 -17.55 0.90
N ARG A 465 7.22 -17.07 1.48
CA ARG A 465 6.05 -16.62 0.71
C ARG A 465 6.41 -15.43 -0.17
N SER A 466 7.06 -14.40 0.39
CA SER A 466 7.50 -13.21 -0.37
C SER A 466 8.50 -13.56 -1.47
N LEU A 467 9.43 -14.48 -1.22
CA LEU A 467 10.35 -14.99 -2.25
C LEU A 467 9.56 -15.70 -3.36
N GLY A 468 8.64 -16.59 -3.01
CA GLY A 468 7.81 -17.31 -3.98
C GLY A 468 6.99 -16.37 -4.87
N LEU A 469 6.45 -15.28 -4.31
CA LEU A 469 5.68 -14.28 -5.08
C LEU A 469 6.56 -13.59 -6.12
N ASN A 470 7.80 -13.24 -5.76
CA ASN A 470 8.76 -12.68 -6.71
C ASN A 470 9.13 -13.67 -7.82
N LEU A 471 9.28 -14.95 -7.47
CA LEU A 471 9.60 -16.01 -8.44
C LEU A 471 8.43 -16.37 -9.37
N ALA A 472 7.19 -16.08 -8.97
CA ALA A 472 6.04 -16.18 -9.86
C ALA A 472 6.03 -15.06 -10.91
N LEU A 473 6.51 -13.87 -10.54
CA LEU A 473 6.58 -12.69 -11.41
C LEU A 473 7.81 -12.69 -12.34
N ALA A 474 8.95 -13.21 -11.88
CA ALA A 474 10.19 -13.24 -12.65
C ALA A 474 10.94 -14.57 -12.49
N ASP A 475 11.51 -15.07 -13.59
CA ASP A 475 12.19 -16.35 -13.61
C ASP A 475 13.61 -16.25 -13.03
N PRO A 476 14.01 -17.14 -12.10
CA PRO A 476 15.39 -17.22 -11.64
C PRO A 476 16.29 -17.93 -12.66
N PRO A 477 17.63 -17.88 -12.48
CA PRO A 477 18.59 -18.60 -13.33
C PRO A 477 18.26 -20.09 -13.43
N GLU A 478 18.28 -20.65 -14.65
CA GLU A 478 17.79 -22.02 -14.89
C GLU A 478 18.51 -23.09 -14.07
N ASN A 479 19.82 -22.91 -13.90
CA ASN A 479 20.68 -23.83 -13.14
C ASN A 479 20.31 -23.90 -11.65
N ASP A 480 19.73 -22.83 -11.11
CA ASP A 480 19.40 -22.73 -9.69
C ASP A 480 17.98 -23.21 -9.39
N ARG A 481 17.12 -23.34 -10.40
CA ARG A 481 15.67 -23.56 -10.24
C ARG A 481 15.34 -24.71 -9.28
N LEU A 482 15.95 -25.88 -9.51
CA LEU A 482 15.72 -27.08 -8.70
C LEU A 482 16.24 -26.92 -7.27
N GLN A 483 17.39 -26.27 -7.10
CA GLN A 483 17.96 -26.04 -5.78
C GLN A 483 17.10 -25.06 -4.97
N ILE A 484 16.60 -24.00 -5.61
CA ILE A 484 15.65 -23.04 -5.03
C ILE A 484 14.41 -23.76 -4.49
N LEU A 485 13.77 -24.60 -5.32
CA LEU A 485 12.58 -25.36 -4.90
C LEU A 485 12.91 -26.28 -3.71
N ASN A 486 13.99 -27.05 -3.80
CA ASN A 486 14.37 -27.98 -2.74
C ASN A 486 14.66 -27.27 -1.41
N GLU A 487 15.39 -26.15 -1.44
CA GLU A 487 15.73 -25.42 -0.21
C GLU A 487 14.53 -24.71 0.40
N ALA A 488 13.63 -24.15 -0.40
CA ALA A 488 12.39 -23.57 0.10
C ALA A 488 11.45 -24.65 0.65
N TRP A 489 11.23 -25.74 -0.10
CA TRP A 489 10.27 -26.78 0.27
C TRP A 489 10.70 -27.54 1.53
N LYS A 490 12.01 -27.71 1.77
CA LYS A 490 12.56 -28.26 3.03
C LYS A 490 12.10 -27.51 4.28
N VAL A 491 11.83 -26.22 4.17
CA VAL A 491 11.33 -25.38 5.27
C VAL A 491 9.80 -25.39 5.28
N ILE A 492 9.16 -25.18 4.13
CA ILE A 492 7.70 -25.08 4.00
C ILE A 492 7.01 -26.36 4.50
N THR A 493 7.49 -27.55 4.11
CA THR A 493 6.92 -28.84 4.53
C THR A 493 7.01 -29.14 6.03
N LYS A 494 7.77 -28.33 6.80
CA LYS A 494 7.89 -28.47 8.26
C LYS A 494 6.95 -27.54 9.03
N LEU A 495 6.19 -26.70 8.33
CA LEU A 495 5.24 -25.78 8.96
C LEU A 495 4.08 -26.57 9.57
N LYS A 496 3.87 -26.38 10.88
CA LYS A 496 2.84 -27.10 11.63
C LYS A 496 1.47 -26.44 11.55
N ASN A 497 1.44 -25.12 11.40
CA ASN A 497 0.20 -24.38 11.26
C ASN A 497 -0.31 -24.53 9.80
N PRO A 498 -1.51 -25.10 9.58
CA PRO A 498 -2.05 -25.28 8.23
C PRO A 498 -2.21 -23.98 7.44
N GLN A 499 -2.54 -22.87 8.10
CA GLN A 499 -2.70 -21.56 7.46
C GLN A 499 -1.36 -20.99 7.00
N ASP A 500 -0.33 -21.06 7.83
CA ASP A 500 1.03 -20.62 7.45
C ASP A 500 1.57 -21.48 6.28
N TYR A 501 1.30 -22.78 6.33
CA TYR A 501 1.67 -23.73 5.28
C TYR A 501 0.97 -23.41 3.95
N ILE A 502 -0.36 -23.35 3.94
CA ILE A 502 -1.12 -23.20 2.69
C ILE A 502 -0.83 -21.87 2.02
N ASN A 503 -0.64 -20.80 2.80
CA ASN A 503 -0.27 -19.48 2.29
C ASN A 503 1.09 -19.47 1.58
N CYS A 504 1.99 -20.40 1.91
CA CYS A 504 3.24 -20.62 1.18
C CYS A 504 3.03 -21.55 -0.02
N ALA A 505 2.38 -22.69 0.20
CA ALA A 505 2.16 -23.70 -0.84
C ALA A 505 1.39 -23.14 -2.05
N GLU A 506 0.38 -22.30 -1.80
CA GLU A 506 -0.40 -21.60 -2.82
C GLU A 506 0.48 -20.82 -3.80
N VAL A 507 1.53 -20.18 -3.29
CA VAL A 507 2.46 -19.37 -4.09
C VAL A 507 3.47 -20.27 -4.81
N TRP A 508 4.04 -21.24 -4.09
CA TRP A 508 5.11 -22.11 -4.61
C TRP A 508 4.62 -23.17 -5.61
N VAL A 509 3.33 -23.51 -5.60
CA VAL A 509 2.71 -24.36 -6.65
C VAL A 509 2.93 -23.75 -8.03
N GLU A 510 2.73 -22.44 -8.18
CA GLU A 510 2.88 -21.77 -9.47
C GLU A 510 4.31 -21.89 -10.01
N TYR A 511 5.30 -21.62 -9.16
CA TYR A 511 6.71 -21.83 -9.50
C TYR A 511 7.00 -23.28 -9.90
N THR A 512 6.38 -24.24 -9.20
CA THR A 512 6.53 -25.67 -9.51
C THR A 512 5.94 -26.02 -10.87
N CYS A 513 4.72 -25.55 -11.15
CA CYS A 513 4.02 -25.79 -12.41
C CYS A 513 4.71 -25.15 -13.62
N ARG A 514 5.33 -23.97 -13.44
CA ARG A 514 5.98 -23.22 -14.52
C ARG A 514 7.32 -23.83 -14.98
N HIS A 515 8.07 -24.45 -14.07
CA HIS A 515 9.46 -24.85 -14.33
C HIS A 515 9.74 -26.35 -14.27
N PHE A 516 8.82 -27.16 -13.73
CA PHE A 516 9.06 -28.58 -13.48
C PHE A 516 8.01 -29.47 -14.14
N THR A 517 8.21 -30.77 -14.02
CA THR A 517 7.34 -31.76 -14.65
C THR A 517 6.18 -32.13 -13.74
N LYS A 518 5.26 -32.97 -14.26
CA LYS A 518 4.16 -33.54 -13.47
C LYS A 518 4.60 -34.23 -12.18
N ARG A 519 5.85 -34.72 -12.09
CA ARG A 519 6.37 -35.41 -10.91
C ARG A 519 6.49 -34.47 -9.71
N GLU A 520 7.07 -33.30 -9.91
CA GLU A 520 7.23 -32.30 -8.86
C GLU A 520 5.87 -31.73 -8.46
N VAL A 521 4.99 -31.45 -9.42
CA VAL A 521 3.60 -31.01 -9.14
C VAL A 521 2.85 -32.07 -8.31
N ASN A 522 2.94 -33.35 -8.68
CA ASN A 522 2.34 -34.45 -7.90
C ASN A 522 2.86 -34.49 -6.45
N THR A 523 4.15 -34.24 -6.26
CA THR A 523 4.79 -34.24 -4.93
C THR A 523 4.27 -33.08 -4.07
N VAL A 524 4.15 -31.89 -4.66
CA VAL A 524 3.59 -30.71 -3.98
C VAL A 524 2.12 -30.94 -3.62
N LEU A 525 1.29 -31.42 -4.55
CA LEU A 525 -0.12 -31.72 -4.27
C LEU A 525 -0.27 -32.80 -3.19
N ALA A 526 0.58 -33.84 -3.20
CA ALA A 526 0.61 -34.86 -2.15
C ALA A 526 0.84 -34.24 -0.76
N ASP A 527 1.79 -33.30 -0.68
CA ASP A 527 2.15 -32.64 0.57
C ASP A 527 1.04 -31.68 1.04
N VAL A 528 0.36 -31.00 0.11
CA VAL A 528 -0.80 -30.16 0.46
C VAL A 528 -1.93 -31.00 1.04
N ILE A 529 -2.28 -32.12 0.40
CA ILE A 529 -3.30 -33.05 0.93
C ILE A 529 -2.92 -33.48 2.34
N LYS A 530 -1.65 -33.86 2.57
CA LYS A 530 -1.16 -34.31 3.87
C LYS A 530 -1.30 -33.25 4.97
N HIS A 531 -1.05 -31.97 4.67
CA HIS A 531 -1.12 -30.89 5.67
C HIS A 531 -2.53 -30.37 5.92
N MET A 532 -3.40 -30.44 4.91
CA MET A 532 -4.73 -29.84 4.98
C MET A 532 -5.84 -30.81 5.38
N THR A 533 -5.61 -32.13 5.24
CA THR A 533 -6.56 -33.17 5.65
C THR A 533 -6.76 -33.26 7.18
N PRO A 534 -5.71 -33.20 8.02
CA PRO A 534 -5.85 -33.22 9.48
C PRO A 534 -6.80 -32.12 9.96
N ASP A 535 -7.66 -32.48 10.92
CA ASP A 535 -8.66 -31.59 11.52
C ASP A 535 -9.58 -30.87 10.52
N ARG A 536 -9.66 -31.35 9.27
CA ARG A 536 -10.38 -30.72 8.16
C ARG A 536 -9.95 -29.27 7.92
N ALA A 537 -8.66 -28.97 8.11
CA ALA A 537 -8.11 -27.63 7.92
C ALA A 537 -8.36 -27.04 6.50
N PHE A 538 -8.64 -27.88 5.51
CA PHE A 538 -9.07 -27.44 4.17
C PHE A 538 -10.36 -26.59 4.16
N GLU A 539 -11.25 -26.72 5.15
CA GLU A 539 -12.50 -25.96 5.19
C GLU A 539 -12.27 -24.46 5.35
N ASP A 540 -11.24 -24.09 6.12
CA ASP A 540 -10.84 -22.70 6.35
C ASP A 540 -9.92 -22.15 5.26
N ALA A 541 -9.52 -23.00 4.29
CA ALA A 541 -8.52 -22.67 3.28
C ALA A 541 -9.01 -22.91 1.83
N TYR A 542 -10.33 -23.02 1.63
CA TYR A 542 -10.90 -23.18 0.30
C TYR A 542 -10.43 -22.13 -0.73
N PRO A 543 -10.33 -20.83 -0.41
CA PRO A 543 -9.84 -19.83 -1.37
C PRO A 543 -8.42 -20.13 -1.88
N GLN A 544 -7.51 -20.53 -1.00
CA GLN A 544 -6.14 -20.88 -1.36
C GLN A 544 -6.09 -22.18 -2.17
N LEU A 545 -6.90 -23.17 -1.81
CA LEU A 545 -6.99 -24.43 -2.56
C LEU A 545 -7.57 -24.22 -3.97
N GLN A 546 -8.56 -23.34 -4.12
CA GLN A 546 -9.08 -22.92 -5.42
C GLN A 546 -8.00 -22.24 -6.26
N SER A 547 -7.24 -21.32 -5.66
CA SER A 547 -6.07 -20.65 -6.31
C SER A 547 -5.03 -21.67 -6.79
N ILE A 548 -4.73 -22.72 -6.00
CA ILE A 548 -3.85 -23.82 -6.41
C ILE A 548 -4.38 -24.53 -7.65
N ILE A 549 -5.67 -24.90 -7.69
CA ILE A 549 -6.26 -25.53 -8.89
C ILE A 549 -6.12 -24.62 -10.09
N GLN A 550 -6.47 -23.34 -9.95
CA GLN A 550 -6.41 -22.37 -11.03
C GLN A 550 -4.98 -22.25 -11.59
N LYS A 551 -3.97 -22.19 -10.72
CA LYS A 551 -2.56 -22.18 -11.14
C LYS A 551 -2.18 -23.46 -11.87
N VAL A 552 -2.52 -24.63 -11.32
CA VAL A 552 -2.22 -25.93 -11.96
C VAL A 552 -2.82 -26.02 -13.37
N ILE A 553 -4.09 -25.68 -13.54
CA ILE A 553 -4.78 -25.75 -14.85
C ILE A 553 -4.39 -24.61 -15.81
N THR A 554 -3.76 -23.54 -15.32
CA THR A 554 -3.22 -22.46 -16.16
C THR A 554 -1.95 -22.90 -16.87
N TYR A 555 -1.10 -23.69 -16.20
CA TYR A 555 0.19 -24.13 -16.73
C TYR A 555 0.16 -25.54 -17.33
N ILE A 556 -0.74 -26.41 -16.88
CA ILE A 556 -0.94 -27.76 -17.43
C ILE A 556 -2.20 -27.79 -18.28
N TYR A 557 -2.04 -27.53 -19.58
CA TYR A 557 -3.14 -27.49 -20.56
C TYR A 557 -3.46 -28.86 -21.18
N ASP A 558 -2.54 -29.83 -21.11
CA ASP A 558 -2.80 -31.20 -21.54
C ASP A 558 -3.55 -31.95 -20.43
N PHE A 559 -4.84 -32.20 -20.66
CA PHE A 559 -5.70 -32.88 -19.69
C PHE A 559 -5.37 -34.37 -19.53
N ALA A 560 -4.75 -35.02 -20.51
CA ALA A 560 -4.24 -36.38 -20.34
C ALA A 560 -3.07 -36.36 -19.35
N LEU A 561 -2.18 -35.37 -19.47
CA LEU A 561 -1.10 -35.16 -18.51
C LEU A 561 -1.65 -34.80 -17.12
N LEU A 562 -2.62 -33.90 -17.03
CA LEU A 562 -3.24 -33.45 -15.79
C LEU A 562 -3.89 -34.62 -15.02
N PHE A 563 -4.74 -35.41 -15.67
CA PHE A 563 -5.39 -36.55 -15.01
C PHE A 563 -4.42 -37.72 -14.77
N SER A 564 -3.25 -37.75 -15.41
CA SER A 564 -2.17 -38.68 -15.05
C SER A 564 -1.42 -38.30 -13.76
N VAL A 565 -1.67 -37.11 -13.20
CA VAL A 565 -1.14 -36.71 -11.89
C VAL A 565 -1.93 -37.44 -10.81
N GLU A 566 -1.32 -38.46 -10.20
CA GLU A 566 -1.97 -39.35 -9.23
C GLU A 566 -2.69 -38.63 -8.09
N LYS A 567 -2.15 -37.49 -7.64
CA LYS A 567 -2.70 -36.70 -6.53
C LYS A 567 -3.67 -35.60 -6.96
N PHE A 568 -3.92 -35.40 -8.25
CA PHE A 568 -4.83 -34.36 -8.72
C PHE A 568 -6.29 -34.65 -8.34
N LEU A 569 -6.81 -35.85 -8.66
CA LEU A 569 -8.18 -36.22 -8.26
C LEU A 569 -8.36 -36.28 -6.73
N PRO A 570 -7.43 -36.91 -5.95
CA PRO A 570 -7.49 -36.84 -4.49
C PRO A 570 -7.45 -35.42 -3.93
N PHE A 571 -6.77 -34.49 -4.58
CA PHE A 571 -6.80 -33.07 -4.20
C PHE A 571 -8.18 -32.45 -4.45
N LEU A 572 -8.81 -32.77 -5.58
CA LEU A 572 -10.18 -32.31 -5.88
C LEU A 572 -11.22 -32.86 -4.89
N ASP A 573 -11.00 -34.05 -4.35
CA ASP A 573 -11.89 -34.65 -3.35
C ASP A 573 -11.85 -33.92 -1.99
N MET A 574 -10.89 -33.01 -1.77
CA MET A 574 -10.86 -32.15 -0.58
C MET A 574 -11.97 -31.08 -0.61
N PHE A 575 -12.53 -30.75 -1.77
CA PHE A 575 -13.64 -29.79 -1.88
C PHE A 575 -14.96 -30.45 -1.49
N GLN A 576 -15.24 -30.49 -0.19
CA GLN A 576 -16.43 -31.15 0.37
C GLN A 576 -17.66 -30.25 0.39
N LYS A 577 -17.47 -28.93 0.44
CA LYS A 577 -18.57 -27.96 0.37
C LYS A 577 -19.09 -27.87 -1.06
N GLU A 578 -20.35 -28.22 -1.27
CA GLU A 578 -20.97 -28.36 -2.59
C GLU A 578 -20.79 -27.12 -3.48
N SER A 579 -21.08 -25.91 -2.97
CA SER A 579 -20.92 -24.68 -3.75
C SER A 579 -19.49 -24.45 -4.24
N VAL A 580 -18.51 -24.66 -3.36
CA VAL A 580 -17.08 -24.51 -3.67
C VAL A 580 -16.64 -25.57 -4.68
N ARG A 581 -17.10 -26.82 -4.51
CA ARG A 581 -16.79 -27.92 -5.43
C ARG A 581 -17.28 -27.64 -6.84
N VAL A 582 -18.51 -27.12 -6.96
CA VAL A 582 -19.12 -26.77 -8.24
C VAL A 582 -18.35 -25.64 -8.93
N GLU A 583 -17.92 -24.62 -8.20
CA GLU A 583 -17.06 -23.54 -8.73
C GLU A 583 -15.74 -24.07 -9.28
N VAL A 584 -15.08 -24.98 -8.57
CA VAL A 584 -13.84 -25.63 -9.03
C VAL A 584 -14.10 -26.46 -10.30
N CYS A 585 -15.19 -27.22 -10.33
CA CYS A 585 -15.58 -27.98 -11.53
C CYS A 585 -15.85 -27.08 -12.73
N LYS A 586 -16.50 -25.92 -12.54
CA LYS A 586 -16.70 -24.90 -13.58
C LYS A 586 -15.35 -24.42 -14.11
N CYS A 587 -14.41 -24.04 -13.24
CA CYS A 587 -13.08 -23.57 -13.63
C CYS A 587 -12.31 -24.60 -14.46
N ILE A 588 -12.35 -25.88 -14.06
CA ILE A 588 -11.67 -26.96 -14.80
C ILE A 588 -12.30 -27.14 -16.19
N MET A 589 -13.64 -27.11 -16.27
CA MET A 589 -14.34 -27.27 -17.55
C MET A 589 -14.13 -26.09 -18.49
N GLU A 590 -14.10 -24.86 -17.97
CA GLU A 590 -13.75 -23.66 -18.73
C GLU A 590 -12.34 -23.76 -19.31
N SER A 591 -11.36 -24.20 -18.52
CA SER A 591 -9.99 -24.44 -19.00
C SER A 591 -9.95 -25.54 -20.07
N PHE A 592 -10.67 -26.65 -19.87
CA PHE A 592 -10.76 -27.74 -20.84
C PHE A 592 -11.29 -27.24 -22.19
N ILE A 593 -12.44 -26.56 -22.20
CA ILE A 593 -13.07 -26.07 -23.44
C ILE A 593 -12.17 -25.05 -24.15
N LYS A 594 -11.45 -24.23 -23.39
CA LYS A 594 -10.56 -23.21 -23.95
C LYS A 594 -9.32 -23.80 -24.61
N HIS A 595 -8.71 -24.81 -24.00
CA HIS A 595 -7.40 -25.32 -24.40
C HIS A 595 -7.45 -26.59 -25.25
N GLN A 596 -8.47 -27.43 -25.08
CA GLN A 596 -8.63 -28.63 -25.90
C GLN A 596 -9.03 -28.23 -27.33
N GLN A 597 -8.20 -28.57 -28.32
CA GLN A 597 -8.48 -28.30 -29.74
C GLN A 597 -8.92 -29.56 -30.50
N GLU A 598 -8.33 -30.70 -30.17
CA GLU A 598 -8.66 -31.98 -30.82
C GLU A 598 -9.72 -32.75 -30.03
N SER A 599 -10.50 -33.57 -30.73
CA SER A 599 -11.45 -34.45 -30.06
C SER A 599 -10.71 -35.54 -29.25
N THR A 600 -11.26 -35.88 -28.09
CA THR A 600 -10.68 -36.89 -27.19
C THR A 600 -11.51 -38.18 -27.20
N LYS A 601 -10.79 -39.29 -27.08
CA LYS A 601 -11.31 -40.65 -26.88
C LYS A 601 -10.61 -41.37 -25.72
N ASP A 602 -9.79 -40.64 -24.95
CA ASP A 602 -9.05 -41.20 -23.84
C ASP A 602 -10.02 -41.53 -22.69
N PRO A 603 -10.16 -42.81 -22.30
CA PRO A 603 -11.07 -43.21 -21.22
C PRO A 603 -10.80 -42.49 -19.89
N VAL A 604 -9.55 -42.10 -19.60
CA VAL A 604 -9.21 -41.39 -18.36
C VAL A 604 -9.80 -39.99 -18.38
N ILE A 605 -9.59 -39.25 -19.48
CA ILE A 605 -10.16 -37.91 -19.67
C ILE A 605 -11.68 -37.98 -19.65
N LEU A 606 -12.26 -38.93 -20.40
CA LEU A 606 -13.72 -39.09 -20.50
C LEU A 606 -14.35 -39.35 -19.13
N ASN A 607 -13.85 -40.32 -18.37
CA ASN A 607 -14.42 -40.66 -17.06
C ASN A 607 -14.26 -39.51 -16.05
N ALA A 608 -13.10 -38.86 -16.01
CA ALA A 608 -12.85 -37.77 -15.08
C ALA A 608 -13.73 -36.54 -15.39
N LEU A 609 -13.80 -36.12 -16.66
CA LEU A 609 -14.64 -34.98 -17.06
C LEU A 609 -16.13 -35.31 -16.98
N LEU A 610 -16.54 -36.55 -17.23
CA LEU A 610 -17.92 -36.98 -17.03
C LEU A 610 -18.33 -36.88 -15.55
N HIS A 611 -17.45 -37.26 -14.62
CA HIS A 611 -17.67 -37.07 -13.18
C HIS A 611 -17.72 -35.57 -12.79
N ILE A 612 -16.86 -34.73 -13.37
CA ILE A 612 -16.89 -33.28 -13.16
C ILE A 612 -18.19 -32.66 -13.69
N CYS A 613 -18.61 -33.01 -14.90
CA CYS A 613 -19.89 -32.60 -15.50
C CYS A 613 -21.08 -33.06 -14.66
N LYS A 614 -21.04 -34.28 -14.13
CA LYS A 614 -22.07 -34.80 -13.23
C LYS A 614 -22.18 -33.98 -11.95
N THR A 615 -21.04 -33.66 -11.33
CA THR A 615 -21.02 -32.83 -10.11
C THR A 615 -21.65 -31.46 -10.37
N MET A 616 -21.38 -30.85 -11.52
CA MET A 616 -22.03 -29.59 -11.91
C MET A 616 -23.53 -29.76 -12.15
N HIS A 617 -23.95 -30.80 -12.87
CA HIS A 617 -25.36 -31.08 -13.13
C HIS A 617 -26.16 -31.33 -11.84
N ASP A 618 -25.62 -32.14 -10.93
CA ASP A 618 -26.30 -32.55 -9.71
C ASP A 618 -26.52 -31.38 -8.74
N SER A 619 -25.78 -30.27 -8.91
CA SER A 619 -25.99 -29.02 -8.16
C SER A 619 -27.22 -28.21 -8.60
N VAL A 620 -27.82 -28.55 -9.75
CA VAL A 620 -28.99 -27.85 -10.29
C VAL A 620 -30.24 -28.27 -9.51
N ASN A 621 -30.90 -27.32 -8.87
CA ASN A 621 -32.12 -27.52 -8.10
C ASN A 621 -33.19 -26.47 -8.45
N ALA A 622 -34.34 -26.52 -7.77
CA ALA A 622 -35.48 -25.65 -8.03
C ALA A 622 -35.20 -24.14 -7.81
N LEU A 623 -34.14 -23.81 -7.07
CA LEU A 623 -33.73 -22.44 -6.76
C LEU A 623 -32.60 -21.93 -7.68
N THR A 624 -32.04 -22.78 -8.54
CA THR A 624 -30.99 -22.39 -9.47
C THR A 624 -31.53 -21.42 -10.52
N LEU A 625 -30.85 -20.28 -10.69
CA LEU A 625 -31.23 -19.26 -11.66
C LEU A 625 -31.08 -19.77 -13.10
N GLU A 626 -31.95 -19.31 -13.99
CA GLU A 626 -31.93 -19.71 -15.40
C GLU A 626 -30.60 -19.42 -16.10
N ASP A 627 -29.96 -18.29 -15.78
CA ASP A 627 -28.65 -17.96 -16.35
C ASP A 627 -27.54 -18.90 -15.87
N GLU A 628 -27.61 -19.38 -14.62
CA GLU A 628 -26.68 -20.38 -14.11
C GLU A 628 -26.91 -21.75 -14.77
N LYS A 629 -28.17 -22.16 -14.98
CA LYS A 629 -28.49 -23.38 -15.74
C LYS A 629 -27.96 -23.32 -17.16
N ARG A 630 -28.09 -22.17 -17.84
CA ARG A 630 -27.55 -21.96 -19.19
C ARG A 630 -26.03 -22.07 -19.23
N MET A 631 -25.34 -21.46 -18.27
CA MET A 631 -23.88 -21.54 -18.15
C MET A 631 -23.41 -22.98 -17.95
N LEU A 632 -24.02 -23.71 -17.00
CA LEU A 632 -23.69 -25.12 -16.76
C LEU A 632 -23.95 -25.99 -17.98
N ALA A 633 -25.08 -25.79 -18.66
CA ALA A 633 -25.40 -26.51 -19.88
C ALA A 633 -24.41 -26.20 -21.02
N ALA A 634 -23.95 -24.94 -21.13
CA ALA A 634 -22.94 -24.56 -22.12
C ALA A 634 -21.60 -25.27 -21.89
N LEU A 635 -21.16 -25.38 -20.63
CA LEU A 635 -19.94 -26.11 -20.26
C LEU A 635 -20.07 -27.62 -20.57
N ILE A 636 -21.17 -28.25 -20.17
CA ILE A 636 -21.41 -29.68 -20.44
C ILE A 636 -21.50 -29.93 -21.96
N ASN A 637 -22.17 -29.06 -22.71
CA ASN A 637 -22.24 -29.14 -24.17
C ASN A 637 -20.87 -28.95 -24.83
N GLY A 638 -20.02 -28.08 -24.28
CA GLY A 638 -18.64 -27.93 -24.69
C GLY A 638 -17.88 -29.25 -24.60
N PHE A 639 -17.98 -29.95 -23.46
CA PHE A 639 -17.38 -31.28 -23.29
C PHE A 639 -17.93 -32.31 -24.29
N ILE A 640 -19.26 -32.45 -24.42
CA ILE A 640 -19.89 -33.44 -25.31
C ILE A 640 -19.41 -33.27 -26.76
N LYS A 641 -19.23 -32.03 -27.24
CA LYS A 641 -18.73 -31.74 -28.59
C LYS A 641 -17.29 -32.19 -28.82
N MET A 642 -16.49 -32.27 -27.76
CA MET A 642 -15.09 -32.67 -27.84
C MET A 642 -14.90 -34.19 -27.80
N VAL A 643 -15.95 -34.98 -27.52
CA VAL A 643 -15.85 -36.45 -27.47
C VAL A 643 -16.09 -37.04 -28.86
N SER A 644 -15.08 -37.74 -29.41
CA SER A 644 -15.22 -38.43 -30.69
C SER A 644 -14.49 -39.77 -30.72
N PHE A 645 -15.23 -40.84 -30.98
CA PHE A 645 -14.72 -42.18 -31.22
C PHE A 645 -14.46 -42.46 -32.72
N GLY A 646 -14.51 -41.41 -33.56
CA GLY A 646 -14.24 -41.52 -34.99
C GLY A 646 -15.30 -42.36 -35.72
N ARG A 647 -14.89 -43.52 -36.26
CA ARG A 647 -15.78 -44.44 -36.98
C ARG A 647 -16.43 -45.51 -36.10
N ASP A 648 -16.11 -45.53 -34.80
CA ASP A 648 -16.75 -46.43 -33.86
C ASP A 648 -18.09 -45.83 -33.38
N PHE A 649 -19.10 -46.02 -34.24
CA PHE A 649 -20.45 -45.49 -34.00
C PHE A 649 -21.13 -46.10 -32.78
N GLU A 650 -20.79 -47.34 -32.43
CA GLU A 650 -21.39 -48.04 -31.29
C GLU A 650 -20.92 -47.42 -29.97
N GLN A 651 -19.61 -47.18 -29.82
CA GLN A 651 -19.07 -46.48 -28.64
C GLN A 651 -19.55 -45.04 -28.56
N GLN A 652 -19.63 -44.32 -29.68
CA GLN A 652 -20.17 -42.96 -29.71
C GLN A 652 -21.63 -42.91 -29.25
N LEU A 653 -22.47 -43.84 -29.74
CA LEU A 653 -23.87 -43.92 -29.35
C LEU A 653 -24.02 -44.29 -27.88
N SER A 654 -23.21 -45.23 -27.39
CA SER A 654 -23.18 -45.63 -25.98
C SER A 654 -22.89 -44.44 -25.07
N PHE A 655 -21.88 -43.63 -25.41
CA PHE A 655 -21.56 -42.41 -24.68
C PHE A 655 -22.72 -41.40 -24.68
N TYR A 656 -23.41 -41.20 -25.81
CA TYR A 656 -24.56 -40.29 -25.86
C TYR A 656 -25.77 -40.77 -25.06
N VAL A 657 -26.00 -42.09 -25.01
CA VAL A 657 -27.04 -42.68 -24.16
C VAL A 657 -26.71 -42.47 -22.68
N GLU A 658 -25.45 -42.69 -22.30
CA GLU A 658 -24.97 -42.43 -20.94
C GLU A 658 -25.13 -40.94 -20.57
N ALA A 659 -24.64 -40.03 -21.42
CA ALA A 659 -24.76 -38.58 -21.22
C ALA A 659 -26.23 -38.13 -21.11
N ARG A 660 -27.14 -38.69 -21.92
CA ARG A 660 -28.57 -38.41 -21.85
C ARG A 660 -29.18 -38.85 -20.52
N SER A 661 -28.77 -40.01 -20.01
CA SER A 661 -29.24 -40.52 -18.73
C SER A 661 -28.74 -39.68 -17.55
N MET A 662 -27.51 -39.16 -17.65
CA MET A 662 -26.86 -38.39 -16.60
C MET A 662 -27.35 -36.94 -16.53
N PHE A 663 -27.57 -36.29 -17.67
CA PHE A 663 -27.85 -34.84 -17.75
C PHE A 663 -29.33 -34.52 -18.01
N CYS A 664 -30.24 -35.32 -17.44
CA CYS A 664 -31.67 -35.27 -17.73
C CYS A 664 -32.37 -33.95 -17.33
N ASN A 665 -31.81 -33.19 -16.39
CA ASN A 665 -32.42 -31.97 -15.88
C ASN A 665 -32.04 -30.70 -16.67
N LEU A 666 -31.16 -30.82 -17.67
CA LEU A 666 -30.70 -29.70 -18.49
C LEU A 666 -31.20 -29.85 -19.93
N GLU A 667 -32.34 -29.21 -20.23
CA GLU A 667 -32.94 -29.21 -21.57
C GLU A 667 -31.96 -28.81 -22.70
N PRO A 668 -31.10 -27.78 -22.56
CA PRO A 668 -30.16 -27.43 -23.62
C PRO A 668 -29.11 -28.53 -23.91
N VAL A 669 -28.82 -29.40 -22.93
CA VAL A 669 -27.93 -30.56 -23.13
C VAL A 669 -28.64 -31.66 -23.90
N LEU A 670 -29.91 -31.93 -23.57
CA LEU A 670 -30.74 -32.91 -24.28
C LEU A 670 -30.94 -32.52 -25.75
N VAL A 671 -31.18 -31.24 -26.04
CA VAL A 671 -31.29 -30.71 -27.41
C VAL A 671 -29.99 -30.91 -28.17
N GLN A 672 -28.84 -30.60 -27.55
CA GLN A 672 -27.54 -30.80 -28.18
C GLN A 672 -27.28 -32.29 -28.48
N LEU A 673 -27.60 -33.20 -27.55
CA LEU A 673 -27.47 -34.66 -27.74
C LEU A 673 -28.31 -35.17 -28.91
N ILE A 674 -29.52 -34.64 -29.11
CA ILE A 674 -30.37 -34.96 -30.26
C ILE A 674 -29.71 -34.48 -31.56
N HIS A 675 -29.17 -33.25 -31.59
CA HIS A 675 -28.50 -32.75 -32.80
C HIS A 675 -27.26 -33.57 -33.17
N VAL A 676 -26.42 -33.94 -32.20
CA VAL A 676 -25.20 -34.72 -32.49
C VAL A 676 -25.52 -36.17 -32.84
N SER A 677 -26.59 -36.77 -32.29
CA SER A 677 -27.02 -38.11 -32.69
C SER A 677 -27.59 -38.15 -34.10
N HIS A 678 -28.36 -37.12 -34.50
CA HIS A 678 -28.83 -36.98 -35.88
C HIS A 678 -27.69 -36.81 -36.88
N SER A 679 -26.58 -36.17 -36.51
CA SER A 679 -25.42 -36.01 -37.40
C SER A 679 -24.57 -37.27 -37.58
N LEU A 680 -24.78 -38.31 -36.77
CA LEU A 680 -24.14 -39.63 -36.92
C LEU A 680 -24.92 -40.58 -37.84
N SER A 681 -26.23 -40.31 -38.02
CA SER A 681 -27.09 -41.01 -38.98
C SER A 681 -26.94 -40.41 -40.37
#